data_AF-A0A2H0TPQ4-F1
#
_entry.id   AF-A0A2H0TPQ4-F1
#
_cell.length_a   1.000
_cell.length_b   1.000
_cell.length_c   1.000
_cell.angle_alpha   90.00
_cell.angle_beta   90.00
_cell.angle_gamma   90.00
#
_symmetry.space_group_name_H-M   'P 1'
#
loop_
_entity.id
_entity.type
_entity.pdbx_description
1 polymer ?
#
loop_
_entity_poly.entity_id
_entity_poly.type
_entity_poly.pdbx_seq_one_letter_code
_entity_poly.pdbx_strand_id
1 'polypeptide(L)'
;MKKHSLIFFVMAAAIVIGYGNMVTAAACTLPPDTAYKTSSSKAVYYIDTDCTKRAFRNARVYFSYFGSWSDVRTVSDRQLNAIPNNRLGFMPLGPRYSPMNGSLIKTVTDPKVYVILDQRKHPIRNEAFFLGLGYSFEWIEDVDPRVIQELSEGDEIASLVYPEGAAYKSSIDPSVYIVRSGKSRHVIDENEFNSLQYRWDRILTHHDSEFNDGPQRSLPVEEPAEPPVRTEIERTAPEPEGERSTPESVDDSRNDSSSDSVRATRLSASDIMYKGAFRLPAASGGSNWEWSGYAATYYPSGDPNGSADGFPGSLFAVGHDHQQMVSEISIPRPVISRNIADLPTATTLQPFADIRGGLFGELEIPRQGLAYMPAQNGQTNGKLYFSWGQHFEFSNAPTHGWSNLTLSNPGTAGAWKVGPYTNYTTNDYLFEIPTSWANTYLGGKKLGTGRFRDGNWSGRGPALFAIAPWQSGNPPARNATLPATPLLLYGEHQAGNVEIINHANQAMNGFSESDEWSGAEWLTKGSKAALAFVGTKADGNTWYGFSNGVVYPTAGDPGEVYPPVPAFPHDERGWWSSDIHGEIMLYDVNDLAAVAQGTKLPYEPQPYARININQYLFDPGFDYGRYKKQSLGAAAFDRERGYLYVFERMADEDEKSIVHVFEVK
;
A
#
# COMPACT_ATOMS: atom_id res chain seq x y z
N MET A 1 77.92 40.59 45.97
CA MET A 1 77.49 41.68 45.04
C MET A 1 76.05 41.36 44.65
N LYS A 2 74.99 41.88 45.29
CA LYS A 2 74.35 43.22 45.12
C LYS A 2 74.48 43.78 43.69
N LYS A 3 73.49 44.32 42.98
CA LYS A 3 72.02 44.51 43.09
C LYS A 3 71.64 45.39 41.86
N HIS A 4 70.40 45.30 41.36
CA HIS A 4 69.59 46.33 40.64
C HIS A 4 69.13 46.09 39.20
N SER A 5 67.80 46.24 39.09
CA SER A 5 66.92 46.45 37.94
C SER A 5 67.27 47.62 37.04
N LEU A 6 66.76 47.59 35.80
CA LEU A 6 66.08 48.74 35.19
C LEU A 6 65.02 48.29 34.18
N ILE A 7 63.96 49.08 34.09
CA ILE A 7 62.64 48.82 33.50
C ILE A 7 62.28 49.99 32.55
N PHE A 8 61.43 49.72 31.54
CA PHE A 8 60.65 50.60 30.62
C PHE A 8 61.45 51.40 29.56
N PHE A 9 61.04 51.50 28.29
CA PHE A 9 59.72 51.88 27.73
C PHE A 9 59.54 51.32 26.30
N VAL A 10 58.34 50.84 25.92
CA VAL A 10 57.95 50.61 24.51
C VAL A 10 56.73 51.49 24.21
N MET A 11 56.83 52.29 23.14
CA MET A 11 55.76 53.14 22.63
C MET A 11 54.63 52.30 22.01
N ALA A 12 53.39 52.64 22.38
CA ALA A 12 52.18 52.16 21.74
C ALA A 12 51.81 53.04 20.55
N ALA A 13 51.61 52.43 19.38
CA ALA A 13 50.94 53.06 18.24
C ALA A 13 49.45 52.70 18.27
N ALA A 14 48.59 53.72 18.31
CA ALA A 14 47.16 53.59 18.26
C ALA A 14 46.69 53.35 16.81
N ILE A 15 46.01 52.24 16.56
CA ILE A 15 45.21 52.00 15.36
C ILE A 15 43.75 52.16 15.77
N VAL A 16 43.08 53.15 15.15
CA VAL A 16 41.64 53.36 15.27
C VAL A 16 40.94 52.27 14.47
N ILE A 17 40.35 51.30 15.16
CA ILE A 17 39.47 50.30 14.56
C ILE A 17 38.05 50.88 14.59
N GLY A 18 37.43 51.01 13.41
CA GLY A 18 36.04 51.42 13.28
C GLY A 18 35.13 50.42 14.00
N TYR A 19 34.28 50.93 14.88
CA TYR A 19 33.19 50.18 15.49
C TYR A 19 32.15 49.86 14.40
N GLY A 20 32.29 48.70 13.77
CA GLY A 20 31.17 48.06 13.10
C GLY A 20 30.14 47.66 14.16
N ASN A 21 28.90 48.11 14.01
CA ASN A 21 27.79 47.65 14.83
C ASN A 21 27.67 46.12 14.67
N MET A 22 28.11 45.36 15.68
CA MET A 22 27.69 43.97 15.81
C MET A 22 26.22 43.98 16.22
N VAL A 23 25.34 43.71 15.24
CA VAL A 23 23.97 43.32 15.53
C VAL A 23 24.06 41.97 16.24
N THR A 24 23.83 41.95 17.55
CA THR A 24 23.70 40.72 18.31
C THR A 24 22.46 39.98 17.81
N ALA A 25 22.64 38.77 17.26
CA ALA A 25 21.52 37.87 17.02
C ALA A 25 20.80 37.67 18.36
N ALA A 26 19.50 37.95 18.40
CA ALA A 26 18.70 37.74 19.60
C ALA A 26 18.87 36.27 20.05
N ALA A 27 19.27 36.07 21.31
CA ALA A 27 19.44 34.73 21.86
C ALA A 27 18.12 33.95 21.75
N CYS A 28 18.19 32.69 21.31
CA CYS A 28 17.01 31.86 21.12
C CYS A 28 16.20 31.75 22.42
N THR A 29 14.88 31.98 22.32
CA THR A 29 14.01 32.02 23.51
C THR A 29 13.80 30.64 24.14
N LEU A 30 14.06 29.57 23.39
CA LEU A 30 14.15 28.19 23.87
C LEU A 30 15.56 27.66 23.62
N PRO A 31 16.21 26.99 24.59
CA PRO A 31 17.51 26.36 24.37
C PRO A 31 17.51 25.43 23.15
N PRO A 32 18.45 25.62 22.20
CA PRO A 32 18.68 24.69 21.09
C PRO A 32 19.06 23.27 21.51
N ASP A 33 19.15 22.38 20.53
CA ASP A 33 19.48 20.95 20.65
C ASP A 33 18.60 20.21 21.66
N THR A 34 17.34 20.63 21.75
CA THR A 34 16.38 20.13 22.75
C THR A 34 15.02 19.88 22.10
N ALA A 35 14.33 18.85 22.57
CA ALA A 35 12.96 18.53 22.17
C ALA A 35 11.93 19.26 23.05
N TYR A 36 10.92 19.86 22.42
CA TYR A 36 9.83 20.57 23.08
C TYR A 36 8.47 20.12 22.58
N LYS A 37 7.47 20.22 23.45
CA LYS A 37 6.05 20.09 23.10
C LYS A 37 5.21 21.12 23.86
N THR A 38 3.95 21.23 23.51
CA THR A 38 2.98 22.02 24.29
C THR A 38 2.02 21.11 25.05
N SER A 39 1.25 21.65 26.00
CA SER A 39 0.23 20.86 26.71
C SER A 39 -0.96 20.51 25.82
N SER A 40 -1.21 21.31 24.78
CA SER A 40 -2.36 21.22 23.87
C SER A 40 -2.09 20.33 22.64
N SER A 41 -0.83 19.96 22.37
CA SER A 41 -0.44 19.13 21.22
C SER A 41 0.47 17.98 21.62
N LYS A 42 0.32 16.84 20.93
CA LYS A 42 1.22 15.69 21.06
C LYS A 42 2.47 15.81 20.18
N ALA A 43 2.51 16.78 19.26
CA ALA A 43 3.67 16.99 18.39
C ALA A 43 4.90 17.41 19.19
N VAL A 44 6.05 16.81 18.84
CA VAL A 44 7.35 17.11 19.45
C VAL A 44 8.25 17.77 18.41
N TYR A 45 8.82 18.91 18.80
CA TYR A 45 9.66 19.73 17.94
C TYR A 45 11.09 19.78 18.48
N TYR A 46 12.07 19.62 17.59
CA TYR A 46 13.46 19.93 17.85
C TYR A 46 13.71 21.41 17.57
N ILE A 47 14.44 22.09 18.46
CA ILE A 47 14.93 23.45 18.22
C ILE A 47 16.40 23.36 17.87
N ASP A 48 16.78 23.82 16.68
CA ASP A 48 18.17 23.78 16.23
C ASP A 48 18.96 25.03 16.62
N THR A 49 20.26 24.99 16.34
CA THR A 49 21.21 26.07 16.65
C THR A 49 20.92 27.38 15.92
N ASP A 50 20.16 27.32 14.81
CA ASP A 50 19.70 28.49 14.07
C ASP A 50 18.42 29.10 14.68
N CYS A 51 18.00 28.58 15.84
CA CYS A 51 16.76 28.96 16.53
C CYS A 51 15.52 28.76 15.66
N THR A 52 15.47 27.64 14.94
CA THR A 52 14.28 27.23 14.20
C THR A 52 13.78 25.88 14.68
N LYS A 53 12.49 25.60 14.49
CA LYS A 53 11.84 24.38 14.94
C LYS A 53 11.57 23.41 13.79
N ARG A 54 11.79 22.12 14.03
CA ARG A 54 11.54 20.99 13.12
C ARG A 54 10.74 19.90 13.84
N ALA A 55 9.78 19.29 13.17
CA ALA A 55 8.96 18.25 13.79
C ALA A 55 9.64 16.87 13.73
N PHE A 56 9.52 16.10 14.81
CA PHE A 56 9.76 14.65 14.78
C PHE A 56 8.54 13.96 14.19
N ARG A 57 8.72 13.26 13.07
CA ARG A 57 7.62 12.55 12.39
C ARG A 57 7.22 11.23 13.06
N ASN A 58 8.15 10.60 13.78
CA ASN A 58 7.90 9.35 14.49
C ASN A 58 8.90 9.13 15.64
N ALA A 59 8.63 8.11 16.45
CA ALA A 59 9.45 7.74 17.59
C ALA A 59 10.87 7.28 17.19
N ARG A 60 11.04 6.59 16.04
CA ARG A 60 12.36 6.13 15.55
C ARG A 60 13.31 7.32 15.34
N VAL A 61 12.83 8.37 14.68
CA VAL A 61 13.62 9.59 14.50
C VAL A 61 13.86 10.28 15.84
N TYR A 62 12.85 10.40 16.72
CA TYR A 62 13.06 10.99 18.04
C TYR A 62 14.17 10.29 18.85
N PHE A 63 14.13 8.96 18.93
CA PHE A 63 15.09 8.16 19.69
C PHE A 63 16.49 8.12 19.07
N SER A 64 16.65 8.56 17.82
CA SER A 64 17.96 8.80 17.22
C SER A 64 18.62 10.12 17.69
N TYR A 65 17.91 10.99 18.43
CA TYR A 65 18.48 12.17 19.09
C TYR A 65 18.47 12.03 20.61
N PHE A 66 17.39 11.49 21.18
CA PHE A 66 17.14 11.48 22.63
C PHE A 66 17.00 10.05 23.17
N GLY A 67 17.26 9.85 24.46
CA GLY A 67 17.29 8.51 25.06
C GLY A 67 15.96 8.10 25.66
N SER A 68 15.10 9.08 25.96
CA SER A 68 13.86 8.88 26.67
C SER A 68 12.86 9.97 26.32
N TRP A 69 11.57 9.67 26.39
CA TRP A 69 10.52 10.70 26.30
C TRP A 69 10.58 11.73 27.44
N SER A 70 11.28 11.43 28.54
CA SER A 70 11.56 12.41 29.60
C SER A 70 12.45 13.57 29.15
N ASP A 71 13.15 13.42 28.02
CA ASP A 71 13.98 14.48 27.46
C ASP A 71 13.14 15.58 26.78
N VAL A 72 11.83 15.34 26.55
CA VAL A 72 10.91 16.34 25.99
C VAL A 72 10.50 17.35 27.06
N ARG A 73 10.77 18.63 26.81
CA ARG A 73 10.33 19.74 27.67
C ARG A 73 8.96 20.25 27.25
N THR A 74 8.08 20.49 28.21
CA THR A 74 6.77 21.09 27.93
C THR A 74 6.83 22.60 28.11
N VAL A 75 6.37 23.36 27.12
CA VAL A 75 6.33 24.83 27.12
C VAL A 75 4.95 25.33 26.69
N SER A 76 4.67 26.62 26.88
CA SER A 76 3.41 27.21 26.41
C SER A 76 3.35 27.33 24.88
N ASP A 77 2.14 27.30 24.32
CA ASP A 77 1.91 27.52 22.88
C ASP A 77 2.55 28.82 22.39
N ARG A 78 2.45 29.90 23.18
CA ARG A 78 3.09 31.19 22.86
C ARG A 78 4.61 31.07 22.71
N GLN A 79 5.27 30.34 23.60
CA GLN A 79 6.73 30.19 23.56
C GLN A 79 7.16 29.36 22.34
N LEU A 80 6.50 28.24 22.07
CA LEU A 80 6.87 27.40 20.93
C LEU A 80 6.51 28.05 19.59
N ASN A 81 5.41 28.81 19.51
CA ASN A 81 5.00 29.53 18.31
C ASN A 81 5.85 30.77 18.01
N ALA A 82 6.58 31.30 19.00
CA ALA A 82 7.56 32.36 18.78
C ALA A 82 8.84 31.87 18.08
N ILE A 83 9.09 30.55 18.05
CA ILE A 83 10.23 29.97 17.31
C ILE A 83 9.82 29.77 15.84
N PRO A 84 10.56 30.36 14.88
CA PRO A 84 10.30 30.16 13.45
C PRO A 84 10.44 28.69 13.03
N ASN A 85 9.67 28.27 12.02
CA ASN A 85 9.84 26.94 11.42
C ASN A 85 11.14 26.90 10.61
N ASN A 86 11.88 25.79 10.71
CA ASN A 86 12.99 25.52 9.80
C ASN A 86 12.44 25.22 8.40
N ARG A 87 13.16 25.63 7.34
CA ARG A 87 12.79 25.38 5.94
C ARG A 87 12.58 23.89 5.61
N LEU A 88 13.33 22.99 6.24
CA LEU A 88 13.20 21.55 6.04
C LEU A 88 11.92 20.99 6.68
N GLY A 89 11.39 21.60 7.74
CA GLY A 89 10.14 21.20 8.40
C GLY A 89 10.18 19.88 9.21
N PHE A 90 11.08 18.96 8.89
CA PHE A 90 11.20 17.65 9.56
C PHE A 90 12.62 17.34 10.05
N MET A 91 12.73 16.32 10.91
CA MET A 91 13.99 15.79 11.43
C MET A 91 14.46 14.54 10.65
N PRO A 92 15.71 14.49 10.14
CA PRO A 92 16.33 13.26 9.64
C PRO A 92 16.81 12.36 10.81
N LEU A 93 17.31 11.15 10.56
CA LEU A 93 17.89 10.29 11.61
C LEU A 93 19.07 10.99 12.29
N GLY A 94 19.07 11.03 13.62
CA GLY A 94 19.95 11.84 14.45
C GLY A 94 21.26 11.17 14.86
N PRO A 95 22.09 11.90 15.64
CA PRO A 95 23.47 11.50 15.96
C PRO A 95 23.63 10.17 16.69
N ARG A 96 22.57 9.66 17.33
CA ARG A 96 22.62 8.35 18.01
C ARG A 96 22.30 7.20 17.08
N TYR A 97 21.94 7.48 15.82
CA TYR A 97 21.73 6.46 14.81
C TYR A 97 23.07 5.84 14.41
N SER A 98 23.21 4.54 14.62
CA SER A 98 24.35 3.76 14.14
C SER A 98 23.91 2.94 12.93
N PRO A 99 24.27 3.34 11.70
CA PRO A 99 23.93 2.57 10.52
C PRO A 99 24.62 1.20 10.53
N MET A 100 23.94 0.20 9.99
CA MET A 100 24.43 -1.17 9.83
C MET A 100 25.08 -1.38 8.45
N ASN A 101 25.82 -2.47 8.27
CA ASN A 101 26.40 -2.81 6.97
C ASN A 101 25.30 -3.00 5.90
N GLY A 102 25.53 -2.42 4.72
CA GLY A 102 24.59 -2.31 3.61
C GLY A 102 23.70 -1.06 3.67
N SER A 103 23.73 -0.26 4.74
CA SER A 103 22.94 0.98 4.80
C SER A 103 23.43 1.99 3.77
N LEU A 104 22.50 2.70 3.14
CA LEU A 104 22.79 3.83 2.27
C LEU A 104 22.35 5.10 2.98
N ILE A 105 23.23 6.08 3.11
CA ILE A 105 22.96 7.30 3.87
C ILE A 105 23.38 8.55 3.10
N LYS A 106 22.67 9.65 3.32
CA LYS A 106 23.08 11.00 2.89
C LYS A 106 22.58 12.05 3.87
N THR A 107 23.06 13.28 3.73
CA THR A 107 22.44 14.40 4.45
C THR A 107 21.31 15.01 3.62
N VAL A 108 20.39 15.71 4.27
CA VAL A 108 19.30 16.43 3.60
C VAL A 108 19.76 17.62 2.75
N THR A 109 21.02 18.07 2.92
CA THR A 109 21.59 19.23 2.23
C THR A 109 22.68 18.89 1.21
N ASP A 110 23.17 17.66 1.19
CA ASP A 110 24.23 17.19 0.30
C ASP A 110 23.73 15.94 -0.46
N PRO A 111 23.67 15.98 -1.80
CA PRO A 111 23.21 14.84 -2.60
C PRO A 111 24.17 13.64 -2.59
N LYS A 112 25.40 13.79 -2.04
CA LYS A 112 26.37 12.70 -1.99
C LYS A 112 25.87 11.54 -1.14
N VAL A 113 25.82 10.36 -1.74
CA VAL A 113 25.38 9.11 -1.10
C VAL A 113 26.58 8.29 -0.67
N TYR A 114 26.47 7.70 0.52
CA TYR A 114 27.45 6.77 1.07
C TYR A 114 26.81 5.41 1.30
N VAL A 115 27.51 4.33 0.95
CA VAL A 115 27.19 2.99 1.45
C VAL A 115 28.03 2.66 2.67
N ILE A 116 27.43 2.04 3.67
CA ILE A 116 28.12 1.61 4.89
C ILE A 116 28.56 0.16 4.72
N LEU A 117 29.86 -0.06 4.69
CA LEU A 117 30.47 -1.38 4.53
C LEU A 117 31.60 -1.53 5.54
N ASP A 118 31.62 -2.65 6.26
CA ASP A 118 32.50 -2.91 7.40
C ASP A 118 32.61 -1.68 8.35
N GLN A 119 31.46 -1.06 8.65
CA GLN A 119 31.32 0.13 9.50
C GLN A 119 32.07 1.39 9.03
N ARG A 120 32.45 1.46 7.75
CA ARG A 120 33.04 2.63 7.09
C ARG A 120 32.05 3.22 6.09
N LYS A 121 32.13 4.52 5.86
CA LYS A 121 31.34 5.19 4.82
C LYS A 121 32.11 5.20 3.50
N HIS A 122 31.50 4.68 2.44
CA HIS A 122 32.09 4.65 1.10
C HIS A 122 31.29 5.57 0.19
N PRO A 123 31.85 6.69 -0.29
CA PRO A 123 31.14 7.57 -1.21
C PRO A 123 30.92 6.86 -2.54
N ILE A 124 29.71 6.94 -3.08
CA ILE A 124 29.40 6.40 -4.40
C ILE A 124 29.60 7.52 -5.42
N ARG A 125 30.50 7.31 -6.39
CA ARG A 125 30.98 8.36 -7.30
C ARG A 125 29.83 9.05 -8.04
N ASN A 126 28.90 8.28 -8.56
CA ASN A 126 27.74 8.77 -9.30
C ASN A 126 26.64 7.69 -9.38
N GLU A 127 25.50 8.10 -9.95
CA GLU A 127 24.33 7.26 -10.15
C GLU A 127 24.60 5.99 -10.99
N ALA A 128 25.51 6.05 -11.97
CA ALA A 128 25.82 4.88 -12.79
C ALA A 128 26.42 3.74 -11.95
N PHE A 129 27.29 4.04 -10.99
CA PHE A 129 27.81 3.03 -10.05
C PHE A 129 26.79 2.63 -9.00
N PHE A 130 25.92 3.54 -8.59
CA PHE A 130 24.83 3.26 -7.67
C PHE A 130 23.86 2.21 -8.26
N LEU A 131 23.26 2.51 -9.40
CA LEU A 131 22.31 1.64 -10.09
C LEU A 131 23.00 0.39 -10.66
N GLY A 132 24.20 0.55 -11.21
CA GLY A 132 24.94 -0.55 -11.82
C GLY A 132 25.36 -1.63 -10.83
N LEU A 133 25.49 -1.31 -9.54
CA LEU A 133 25.70 -2.29 -8.47
C LEU A 133 24.38 -2.81 -7.87
N GLY A 134 23.22 -2.37 -8.35
CA GLY A 134 21.91 -2.81 -7.87
C GLY A 134 21.45 -2.15 -6.57
N TYR A 135 22.04 -1.01 -6.20
CA TYR A 135 21.51 -0.20 -5.09
C TYR A 135 20.22 0.51 -5.52
N SER A 136 19.27 0.66 -4.59
CA SER A 136 18.01 1.37 -4.80
C SER A 136 18.00 2.73 -4.10
N PHE A 137 17.50 3.77 -4.75
CA PHE A 137 17.39 5.11 -4.16
C PHE A 137 16.48 5.13 -2.92
N GLU A 138 15.51 4.22 -2.86
CA GLU A 138 14.61 4.05 -1.70
C GLU A 138 15.34 3.52 -0.46
N TRP A 139 16.54 2.96 -0.63
CA TRP A 139 17.34 2.47 0.49
C TRP A 139 18.08 3.60 1.20
N ILE A 140 18.11 4.80 0.61
CA ILE A 140 18.83 5.97 1.14
C ILE A 140 18.09 6.52 2.35
N GLU A 141 18.78 6.56 3.48
CA GLU A 141 18.30 7.14 4.72
C GLU A 141 18.89 8.54 4.89
N ASP A 142 18.03 9.54 5.08
CA ASP A 142 18.46 10.88 5.43
C ASP A 142 18.92 10.93 6.89
N VAL A 143 20.18 11.36 7.09
CA VAL A 143 20.83 11.45 8.39
C VAL A 143 21.31 12.88 8.71
N ASP A 144 21.41 13.17 9.99
CA ASP A 144 22.08 14.36 10.52
C ASP A 144 23.57 14.32 10.10
N PRO A 145 24.18 15.45 9.69
CA PRO A 145 25.58 15.49 9.30
C PRO A 145 26.55 14.89 10.33
N ARG A 146 26.22 14.92 11.62
CA ARG A 146 27.03 14.33 12.69
C ARG A 146 27.19 12.81 12.53
N VAL A 147 26.17 12.11 12.04
CA VAL A 147 26.24 10.65 11.78
C VAL A 147 27.32 10.35 10.74
N ILE A 148 27.36 11.12 9.65
CA ILE A 148 28.37 10.94 8.60
C ILE A 148 29.76 11.31 9.12
N GLN A 149 29.89 12.33 9.96
CA GLN A 149 31.17 12.79 10.50
C GLN A 149 31.82 11.77 11.47
N GLU A 150 31.02 10.99 12.20
CA GLU A 150 31.52 9.96 13.13
C GLU A 150 32.05 8.71 12.42
N LEU A 151 31.58 8.42 11.21
CA LEU A 151 32.01 7.27 10.42
C LEU A 151 33.36 7.49 9.75
N SER A 152 34.27 6.51 9.87
CA SER A 152 35.55 6.52 9.16
C SER A 152 35.37 6.39 7.65
N GLU A 153 36.16 7.14 6.88
CA GLU A 153 36.12 7.12 5.41
C GLU A 153 36.58 5.76 4.87
N GLY A 154 35.89 5.24 3.87
CA GLY A 154 36.26 4.11 3.03
C GLY A 154 36.57 4.57 1.61
N ASP A 155 37.00 3.63 0.76
CA ASP A 155 37.32 3.93 -0.64
C ASP A 155 36.06 4.31 -1.44
N GLU A 156 36.22 5.20 -2.42
CA GLU A 156 35.15 5.59 -3.34
C GLU A 156 34.70 4.41 -4.20
N ILE A 157 33.38 4.23 -4.32
CA ILE A 157 32.77 3.24 -5.22
C ILE A 157 32.72 3.81 -6.64
N ALA A 158 33.58 3.26 -7.49
CA ALA A 158 33.86 3.77 -8.84
C ALA A 158 34.03 2.66 -9.89
N SER A 159 33.52 1.45 -9.61
CA SER A 159 33.48 0.32 -10.55
C SER A 159 32.20 -0.49 -10.34
N LEU A 160 31.86 -1.37 -11.30
CA LEU A 160 30.73 -2.30 -11.21
C LEU A 160 31.12 -3.65 -10.59
N VAL A 161 32.18 -3.65 -9.77
CA VAL A 161 32.59 -4.79 -8.96
C VAL A 161 32.01 -4.60 -7.58
N TYR A 162 31.37 -5.63 -7.01
CA TYR A 162 30.87 -5.51 -5.65
C TYR A 162 32.03 -5.18 -4.69
N PRO A 163 31.92 -4.09 -3.92
CA PRO A 163 32.99 -3.65 -3.05
C PRO A 163 33.21 -4.61 -1.88
N GLU A 164 34.40 -4.54 -1.28
CA GLU A 164 34.71 -5.27 -0.05
C GLU A 164 33.63 -5.02 1.01
N GLY A 165 33.10 -6.10 1.59
CA GLY A 165 32.02 -6.02 2.56
C GLY A 165 30.62 -5.89 1.97
N ALA A 166 30.42 -5.85 0.66
CA ALA A 166 29.07 -5.96 0.10
C ALA A 166 28.47 -7.36 0.32
N ALA A 167 27.21 -7.42 0.73
CA ALA A 167 26.43 -8.65 0.80
C ALA A 167 25.57 -8.81 -0.46
N TYR A 168 25.56 -9.99 -1.06
CA TYR A 168 24.83 -10.24 -2.28
C TYR A 168 24.36 -11.71 -2.40
N LYS A 169 23.40 -11.96 -3.28
CA LYS A 169 22.86 -13.29 -3.62
C LYS A 169 22.48 -13.37 -5.09
N SER A 170 22.29 -14.59 -5.59
CA SER A 170 21.71 -14.81 -6.92
C SER A 170 20.17 -14.72 -6.84
N SER A 171 19.55 -14.37 -7.96
CA SER A 171 18.09 -14.41 -8.15
C SER A 171 17.51 -15.83 -8.09
N ILE A 172 18.32 -16.87 -8.34
CA ILE A 172 17.87 -18.27 -8.38
C ILE A 172 18.45 -19.14 -7.25
N ASP A 173 19.47 -18.67 -6.55
CA ASP A 173 20.04 -19.30 -5.35
C ASP A 173 19.92 -18.35 -4.14
N PRO A 174 19.21 -18.76 -3.07
CA PRO A 174 19.04 -17.94 -1.87
C PRO A 174 20.32 -17.80 -1.01
N SER A 175 21.40 -18.52 -1.34
CA SER A 175 22.66 -18.45 -0.61
C SER A 175 23.25 -17.04 -0.62
N VAL A 176 23.60 -16.52 0.56
CA VAL A 176 24.12 -15.16 0.71
C VAL A 176 25.63 -15.20 0.82
N TYR A 177 26.28 -14.30 0.09
CA TYR A 177 27.72 -14.16 0.07
C TYR A 177 28.11 -12.74 0.49
N ILE A 178 29.25 -12.62 1.16
CA ILE A 178 29.89 -11.33 1.46
C ILE A 178 31.22 -11.27 0.71
N VAL A 179 31.51 -10.14 0.09
CA VAL A 179 32.81 -9.91 -0.56
C VAL A 179 33.90 -9.77 0.51
N ARG A 180 34.88 -10.68 0.46
CA ARG A 180 36.05 -10.70 1.34
C ARG A 180 37.34 -10.90 0.55
N SER A 181 38.27 -9.97 0.67
CA SER A 181 39.51 -9.92 -0.12
C SER A 181 39.25 -10.10 -1.63
N GLY A 182 38.20 -9.46 -2.14
CA GLY A 182 37.77 -9.57 -3.54
C GLY A 182 37.19 -10.93 -3.96
N LYS A 183 36.87 -11.81 -3.00
CA LYS A 183 36.26 -13.13 -3.24
C LYS A 183 34.93 -13.27 -2.53
N SER A 184 34.09 -14.17 -3.04
CA SER A 184 32.80 -14.52 -2.46
C SER A 184 33.00 -15.42 -1.24
N ARG A 185 32.58 -14.97 -0.06
CA ARG A 185 32.55 -15.79 1.15
C ARG A 185 31.11 -16.10 1.50
N HIS A 186 30.76 -17.38 1.50
CA HIS A 186 29.42 -17.84 1.89
C HIS A 186 29.14 -17.49 3.36
N VAL A 187 27.92 -17.01 3.63
CA VAL A 187 27.36 -16.82 4.97
C VAL A 187 26.55 -18.06 5.31
N ILE A 188 26.94 -18.76 6.36
CA ILE A 188 26.51 -20.14 6.61
C ILE A 188 25.09 -20.19 7.19
N ASP A 189 24.70 -19.18 7.97
CA ASP A 189 23.37 -19.08 8.55
C ASP A 189 22.98 -17.64 8.96
N GLU A 190 21.75 -17.51 9.46
CA GLU A 190 21.18 -16.23 9.91
C GLU A 190 21.92 -15.63 11.11
N ASN A 191 22.41 -16.47 12.03
CA ASN A 191 23.11 -16.03 13.22
C ASN A 191 24.44 -15.36 12.84
N GLU A 192 25.15 -15.94 11.87
CA GLU A 192 26.37 -15.36 11.33
C GLU A 192 26.09 -13.99 10.70
N PHE A 193 25.09 -13.88 9.83
CA PHE A 193 24.74 -12.62 9.17
C PHE A 193 24.38 -11.51 10.18
N ASN A 194 23.56 -11.84 11.18
CA ASN A 194 23.16 -10.93 12.25
C ASN A 194 24.37 -10.50 13.11
N SER A 195 25.28 -11.42 13.42
CA SER A 195 26.49 -11.12 14.21
C SER A 195 27.43 -10.13 13.50
N LEU A 196 27.40 -10.11 12.17
CA LEU A 196 28.17 -9.20 11.32
C LEU A 196 27.48 -7.85 11.11
N GLN A 197 26.34 -7.61 11.75
CA GLN A 197 25.56 -6.35 11.70
C GLN A 197 25.18 -5.95 10.27
N TYR A 198 24.84 -6.91 9.42
CA TYR A 198 24.29 -6.64 8.09
C TYR A 198 22.78 -6.50 8.13
N ARG A 199 22.27 -5.70 7.20
CA ARG A 199 20.84 -5.59 6.94
C ARG A 199 20.37 -6.61 5.91
N TRP A 200 19.37 -7.41 6.29
CA TRP A 200 18.76 -8.40 5.39
C TRP A 200 18.10 -7.77 4.16
N ASP A 201 17.56 -6.57 4.32
CA ASP A 201 16.93 -5.80 3.25
C ASP A 201 17.93 -4.96 2.44
N ARG A 202 19.24 -5.19 2.62
CA ARG A 202 20.34 -4.55 1.88
C ARG A 202 21.26 -5.56 1.20
N ILE A 203 20.74 -6.76 0.94
CA ILE A 203 21.43 -7.79 0.17
C ILE A 203 21.20 -7.52 -1.32
N LEU A 204 22.29 -7.26 -2.05
CA LEU A 204 22.25 -7.05 -3.49
C LEU A 204 21.83 -8.34 -4.20
N THR A 205 20.97 -8.25 -5.21
CA THR A 205 20.54 -9.41 -5.99
C THR A 205 21.05 -9.27 -7.42
N HIS A 206 21.57 -10.35 -7.98
CA HIS A 206 22.00 -10.41 -9.37
C HIS A 206 21.43 -11.61 -10.13
N HIS A 207 21.42 -11.52 -11.46
CA HIS A 207 21.16 -12.65 -12.33
C HIS A 207 22.48 -13.31 -12.77
N ASP A 208 22.53 -14.64 -12.82
CA ASP A 208 23.76 -15.40 -13.10
C ASP A 208 24.36 -15.07 -14.48
N SER A 209 23.56 -14.61 -15.44
CA SER A 209 24.02 -14.18 -16.77
C SER A 209 24.84 -12.89 -16.76
N GLU A 210 24.85 -12.15 -15.66
CA GLU A 210 25.49 -10.84 -15.55
C GLU A 210 26.90 -10.91 -14.93
N PHE A 211 27.35 -12.10 -14.49
CA PHE A 211 28.58 -12.26 -13.71
C PHE A 211 29.53 -13.31 -14.30
N ASN A 212 30.83 -12.99 -14.31
CA ASN A 212 31.90 -13.92 -14.70
C ASN A 212 32.36 -14.72 -13.48
N ASP A 213 31.65 -15.80 -13.10
CA ASP A 213 32.04 -16.75 -12.03
C ASP A 213 32.66 -16.10 -10.75
N GLY A 214 32.12 -14.97 -10.28
CA GLY A 214 32.70 -14.15 -9.19
C GLY A 214 31.91 -12.86 -8.90
N PRO A 215 32.41 -11.90 -8.09
CA PRO A 215 31.69 -10.67 -7.69
C PRO A 215 31.78 -9.50 -8.71
N GLN A 216 32.03 -9.80 -9.99
CA GLN A 216 32.20 -8.79 -11.05
C GLN A 216 31.07 -8.86 -12.08
N ARG A 217 30.38 -7.74 -12.32
CA ARG A 217 29.41 -7.60 -13.41
C ARG A 217 30.09 -7.40 -14.77
N SER A 218 29.51 -7.95 -15.83
CA SER A 218 29.86 -7.60 -17.20
C SER A 218 29.46 -6.15 -17.52
N LEU A 219 30.26 -5.46 -18.35
CA LEU A 219 29.87 -4.16 -18.90
C LEU A 219 28.71 -4.38 -19.90
N PRO A 220 27.67 -3.53 -19.91
CA PRO A 220 26.61 -3.64 -20.89
C PRO A 220 27.19 -3.45 -22.30
N VAL A 221 27.07 -4.50 -23.13
CA VAL A 221 27.31 -4.39 -24.56
C VAL A 221 26.03 -3.82 -25.18
N GLU A 222 26.06 -2.56 -25.58
CA GLU A 222 25.07 -2.05 -26.55
C GLU A 222 25.31 -2.76 -27.88
N GLU A 223 24.48 -3.76 -28.19
CA GLU A 223 24.35 -4.29 -29.53
C GLU A 223 23.05 -3.73 -30.13
N PRO A 224 23.11 -2.92 -31.21
CA PRO A 224 21.92 -2.33 -31.78
C PRO A 224 21.07 -3.42 -32.47
N ALA A 225 19.82 -3.55 -32.06
CA ALA A 225 18.86 -4.42 -32.72
C ALA A 225 18.55 -3.86 -34.13
N GLU A 226 19.03 -4.54 -35.17
CA GLU A 226 18.56 -4.32 -36.54
C GLU A 226 17.08 -4.75 -36.67
N PRO A 227 16.24 -4.00 -37.40
CA PRO A 227 14.84 -4.36 -37.58
C PRO A 227 14.68 -5.51 -38.59
N PRO A 228 13.67 -6.39 -38.41
CA PRO A 228 13.46 -7.49 -39.34
C PRO A 228 12.92 -6.99 -40.69
N VAL A 229 13.61 -7.39 -41.75
CA VAL A 229 13.21 -7.22 -43.15
C VAL A 229 11.93 -8.01 -43.41
N ARG A 230 10.93 -7.32 -43.95
CA ARG A 230 9.61 -7.84 -44.32
C ARG A 230 9.70 -8.47 -45.72
N THR A 231 9.56 -9.79 -45.83
CA THR A 231 9.32 -10.46 -47.12
C THR A 231 7.84 -10.69 -47.32
N GLU A 232 7.28 -10.04 -48.34
CA GLU A 232 5.93 -10.24 -48.82
C GLU A 232 5.77 -11.66 -49.39
N ILE A 233 4.70 -12.36 -48.98
CA ILE A 233 4.21 -13.54 -49.69
C ILE A 233 2.79 -13.23 -50.15
N GLU A 234 2.70 -13.16 -51.47
CA GLU A 234 1.55 -13.01 -52.35
C GLU A 234 0.48 -14.08 -52.07
N ARG A 235 -0.76 -13.66 -51.77
CA ARG A 235 -1.92 -14.55 -51.68
C ARG A 235 -2.71 -14.50 -52.98
N THR A 236 -2.70 -15.60 -53.71
CA THR A 236 -3.67 -15.88 -54.78
C THR A 236 -4.91 -16.57 -54.20
N ALA A 237 -6.08 -16.07 -54.60
CA ALA A 237 -7.39 -16.68 -54.36
C ALA A 237 -7.58 -17.91 -55.27
N PRO A 238 -8.55 -18.79 -54.94
CA PRO A 238 -9.69 -18.88 -55.85
C PRO A 238 -11.06 -18.98 -55.14
N GLU A 239 -12.07 -18.61 -55.92
CA GLU A 239 -13.52 -18.57 -55.66
C GLU A 239 -14.22 -19.81 -56.30
N PRO A 240 -15.56 -19.98 -56.30
CA PRO A 240 -16.21 -21.14 -55.68
C PRO A 240 -17.10 -22.01 -56.61
N GLU A 241 -17.44 -23.23 -56.17
CA GLU A 241 -18.59 -24.06 -56.62
C GLU A 241 -19.02 -24.90 -55.40
N GLY A 242 -20.26 -25.29 -55.09
CA GLY A 242 -21.53 -25.37 -55.80
C GLY A 242 -22.30 -26.60 -55.24
N GLU A 243 -23.38 -26.34 -54.49
CA GLU A 243 -24.56 -27.17 -54.19
C GLU A 243 -24.54 -28.65 -53.67
N ARG A 244 -25.21 -28.79 -52.51
CA ARG A 244 -26.36 -29.69 -52.19
C ARG A 244 -26.14 -31.18 -51.93
N SER A 245 -26.41 -31.60 -50.68
CA SER A 245 -27.37 -32.68 -50.36
C SER A 245 -27.63 -32.79 -48.84
N THR A 246 -28.91 -32.88 -48.46
CA THR A 246 -29.43 -33.34 -47.17
C THR A 246 -29.37 -34.87 -47.08
N PRO A 247 -29.35 -35.45 -45.86
CA PRO A 247 -30.58 -36.16 -45.46
C PRO A 247 -30.94 -36.08 -43.96
N GLU A 248 -32.26 -36.11 -43.77
CA GLU A 248 -33.11 -36.77 -42.77
C GLU A 248 -32.68 -37.04 -41.31
N SER A 249 -33.71 -36.83 -40.49
CA SER A 249 -33.92 -37.02 -39.06
C SER A 249 -33.71 -38.44 -38.52
N VAL A 250 -33.21 -38.53 -37.30
CA VAL A 250 -33.56 -39.60 -36.35
C VAL A 250 -33.88 -38.96 -35.00
N ASP A 251 -35.13 -39.15 -34.58
CA ASP A 251 -35.68 -38.95 -33.25
C ASP A 251 -35.15 -40.05 -32.32
N ASP A 252 -34.56 -39.69 -31.19
CA ASP A 252 -34.66 -40.54 -30.00
C ASP A 252 -34.81 -39.70 -28.74
N SER A 253 -35.73 -40.17 -27.92
CA SER A 253 -36.35 -39.50 -26.81
C SER A 253 -35.75 -40.00 -25.49
N ARG A 254 -35.83 -39.13 -24.46
CA ARG A 254 -35.62 -39.40 -23.02
C ARG A 254 -34.18 -39.24 -22.53
N ASN A 255 -33.90 -38.16 -21.80
CA ASN A 255 -34.17 -38.06 -20.37
C ASN A 255 -33.75 -36.66 -19.91
N ASP A 256 -34.66 -35.69 -19.97
CA ASP A 256 -34.43 -34.34 -19.46
C ASP A 256 -34.55 -34.36 -17.92
N SER A 257 -33.43 -34.68 -17.26
CA SER A 257 -33.22 -34.17 -15.92
C SER A 257 -32.81 -32.72 -16.07
N SER A 258 -33.77 -31.82 -15.86
CA SER A 258 -33.59 -30.37 -15.85
C SER A 258 -32.43 -29.96 -14.94
N SER A 259 -31.23 -29.85 -15.51
CA SER A 259 -30.20 -28.97 -15.01
C SER A 259 -30.55 -27.57 -15.49
N ASP A 260 -31.48 -26.92 -14.80
CA ASP A 260 -31.67 -25.49 -14.96
C ASP A 260 -30.33 -24.82 -14.61
N SER A 261 -29.60 -24.41 -15.64
CA SER A 261 -28.50 -23.48 -15.50
C SER A 261 -29.11 -22.21 -14.90
N VAL A 262 -28.88 -21.97 -13.60
CA VAL A 262 -29.43 -20.80 -12.91
C VAL A 262 -28.72 -19.56 -13.43
N ARG A 263 -29.16 -19.05 -14.57
CA ARG A 263 -28.74 -17.76 -15.10
C ARG A 263 -29.30 -16.69 -14.17
N ALA A 264 -28.41 -15.99 -13.46
CA ALA A 264 -28.84 -14.96 -12.54
C ALA A 264 -29.48 -13.80 -13.32
N THR A 265 -30.55 -13.22 -12.77
CA THR A 265 -31.09 -11.97 -13.30
C THR A 265 -30.15 -10.84 -12.88
N ARG A 266 -29.83 -9.93 -13.80
CA ARG A 266 -28.97 -8.79 -13.50
C ARG A 266 -29.66 -7.83 -12.52
N LEU A 267 -28.95 -7.40 -11.47
CA LEU A 267 -29.42 -6.28 -10.63
C LEU A 267 -29.47 -4.98 -11.45
N SER A 268 -30.47 -4.15 -11.26
CA SER A 268 -30.52 -2.80 -11.84
C SER A 268 -30.00 -1.77 -10.85
N ALA A 269 -29.56 -0.61 -11.33
CA ALA A 269 -29.18 0.50 -10.45
C ALA A 269 -30.31 0.93 -9.50
N SER A 270 -31.56 0.86 -9.96
CA SER A 270 -32.75 1.16 -9.15
C SER A 270 -33.03 0.15 -8.04
N ASP A 271 -32.39 -1.02 -8.06
CA ASP A 271 -32.53 -2.02 -7.00
C ASP A 271 -31.66 -1.68 -5.76
N ILE A 272 -30.77 -0.69 -5.86
CA ILE A 272 -29.91 -0.23 -4.76
C ILE A 272 -30.48 1.07 -4.20
N MET A 273 -30.98 1.01 -2.97
CA MET A 273 -31.67 2.13 -2.33
C MET A 273 -30.97 2.57 -1.05
N TYR A 274 -30.75 3.86 -0.88
CA TYR A 274 -30.14 4.39 0.33
C TYR A 274 -31.07 4.26 1.56
N LYS A 275 -30.51 3.83 2.70
CA LYS A 275 -31.22 3.63 3.98
C LYS A 275 -30.76 4.59 5.08
N GLY A 276 -29.69 5.34 4.85
CA GLY A 276 -29.11 6.25 5.82
C GLY A 276 -27.67 5.87 6.16
N ALA A 277 -27.14 6.49 7.21
CA ALA A 277 -25.79 6.24 7.71
C ALA A 277 -25.75 6.13 9.23
N PHE A 278 -24.60 5.70 9.74
CA PHE A 278 -24.26 5.69 11.16
C PHE A 278 -22.75 5.94 11.38
N ARG A 279 -22.39 6.37 12.59
CA ARG A 279 -21.01 6.68 13.00
C ARG A 279 -20.32 5.47 13.62
N LEU A 280 -18.99 5.43 13.49
CA LEU A 280 -18.14 4.46 14.19
C LEU A 280 -17.99 4.80 15.68
N PRO A 281 -17.74 3.81 16.57
CA PRO A 281 -17.64 4.04 18.01
C PRO A 281 -16.38 4.83 18.40
N ALA A 282 -16.23 5.09 19.70
CA ALA A 282 -15.00 5.62 20.27
C ALA A 282 -13.82 4.61 20.17
N ALA A 283 -12.61 5.10 20.44
CA ALA A 283 -11.39 4.30 20.54
C ALA A 283 -11.51 3.19 21.61
N SER A 284 -10.85 2.06 21.36
CA SER A 284 -10.83 0.91 22.28
C SER A 284 -9.56 0.08 22.06
N GLY A 285 -9.20 -0.81 23.00
CA GLY A 285 -8.09 -1.77 22.76
C GLY A 285 -6.71 -1.18 22.42
N GLY A 286 -6.48 0.12 22.66
CA GLY A 286 -5.23 0.80 22.30
C GLY A 286 -5.16 1.34 20.86
N SER A 287 -6.27 1.27 20.11
CA SER A 287 -6.39 1.75 18.72
C SER A 287 -7.66 2.60 18.56
N ASN A 288 -7.83 3.24 17.40
CA ASN A 288 -8.96 4.11 17.09
C ASN A 288 -9.48 3.90 15.65
N TRP A 289 -10.41 4.75 15.21
CA TRP A 289 -11.03 4.72 13.88
C TRP A 289 -10.58 5.87 12.97
N GLU A 290 -9.58 6.66 13.37
CA GLU A 290 -9.00 7.73 12.55
C GLU A 290 -8.40 7.10 11.27
N TRP A 291 -8.61 7.69 10.10
CA TRP A 291 -8.17 7.14 8.79
C TRP A 291 -8.66 5.72 8.44
N SER A 292 -9.69 5.22 9.15
CA SER A 292 -10.26 3.89 8.94
C SER A 292 -10.91 3.70 7.56
N GLY A 293 -11.49 2.52 7.35
CA GLY A 293 -12.30 2.21 6.17
C GLY A 293 -11.55 1.41 5.10
N TYR A 294 -10.44 0.76 5.42
CA TYR A 294 -9.70 -0.05 4.44
C TYR A 294 -10.30 -1.45 4.24
N ALA A 295 -10.80 -2.10 5.29
CA ALA A 295 -11.41 -3.42 5.19
C ALA A 295 -12.53 -3.61 6.19
N ALA A 296 -13.61 -4.27 5.78
CA ALA A 296 -14.74 -4.61 6.62
C ALA A 296 -15.44 -5.88 6.12
N THR A 297 -16.19 -6.54 6.99
CA THR A 297 -17.03 -7.68 6.63
C THR A 297 -18.19 -7.84 7.61
N TYR A 298 -19.31 -8.36 7.12
CA TYR A 298 -20.52 -8.59 7.91
C TYR A 298 -20.49 -9.95 8.61
N TYR A 299 -20.83 -9.97 9.90
CA TYR A 299 -20.97 -11.18 10.68
C TYR A 299 -22.43 -11.40 11.12
N PRO A 300 -23.13 -12.38 10.53
CA PRO A 300 -24.58 -12.56 10.75
C PRO A 300 -24.95 -13.03 12.16
N SER A 301 -24.03 -13.65 12.89
CA SER A 301 -24.26 -14.10 14.27
C SER A 301 -23.69 -13.12 15.31
N GLY A 302 -23.20 -11.97 14.85
CA GLY A 302 -22.76 -10.88 15.70
C GLY A 302 -23.92 -10.22 16.42
N ASP A 303 -23.60 -9.49 17.49
CA ASP A 303 -24.57 -8.75 18.31
C ASP A 303 -25.88 -9.51 18.63
N PRO A 304 -25.83 -10.74 19.18
CA PRO A 304 -27.03 -11.56 19.39
C PRO A 304 -28.02 -10.95 20.41
N ASN A 305 -27.57 -9.98 21.21
CA ASN A 305 -28.38 -9.25 22.18
C ASN A 305 -28.71 -7.82 21.69
N GLY A 306 -28.42 -7.51 20.43
CA GLY A 306 -28.68 -6.23 19.81
C GLY A 306 -30.17 -5.90 19.75
N SER A 307 -30.46 -4.63 19.46
CA SER A 307 -31.84 -4.16 19.34
C SER A 307 -32.54 -4.83 18.15
N ALA A 308 -33.82 -5.16 18.30
CA ALA A 308 -34.66 -5.66 17.19
C ALA A 308 -35.08 -4.52 16.24
N ASP A 309 -34.11 -3.74 15.77
CA ASP A 309 -34.33 -2.51 15.00
C ASP A 309 -34.32 -2.72 13.47
N GLY A 310 -34.11 -3.97 13.03
CA GLY A 310 -34.07 -4.39 11.63
C GLY A 310 -32.65 -4.54 11.05
N PHE A 311 -31.60 -4.30 11.83
CA PHE A 311 -30.20 -4.37 11.43
C PHE A 311 -29.39 -5.29 12.35
N PRO A 312 -29.69 -6.61 12.39
CA PRO A 312 -28.98 -7.53 13.26
C PRO A 312 -27.56 -7.82 12.73
N GLY A 313 -26.79 -8.56 13.52
CA GLY A 313 -25.41 -8.88 13.18
C GLY A 313 -24.45 -7.78 13.61
N SER A 314 -23.21 -7.90 13.15
CA SER A 314 -22.14 -6.95 13.44
C SER A 314 -21.23 -6.76 12.23
N LEU A 315 -20.33 -5.78 12.33
CA LEU A 315 -19.24 -5.61 11.37
C LEU A 315 -17.91 -5.87 12.07
N PHE A 316 -17.07 -6.71 11.47
CA PHE A 316 -15.63 -6.66 11.72
C PHE A 316 -15.02 -5.66 10.76
N ALA A 317 -14.21 -4.72 11.26
CA ALA A 317 -13.55 -3.73 10.42
C ALA A 317 -12.17 -3.37 10.94
N VAL A 318 -11.28 -3.01 10.01
CA VAL A 318 -9.98 -2.42 10.37
C VAL A 318 -10.18 -0.96 10.77
N GLY A 319 -9.58 -0.60 11.90
CA GLY A 319 -9.52 0.76 12.41
C GLY A 319 -8.42 1.58 11.73
N HIS A 320 -7.62 2.25 12.55
CA HIS A 320 -6.54 3.11 12.10
C HIS A 320 -5.58 2.41 11.13
N ASP A 321 -5.32 3.05 10.00
CA ASP A 321 -4.49 2.57 8.90
C ASP A 321 -3.02 2.30 9.24
N HIS A 322 -2.43 3.02 10.20
CA HIS A 322 -1.09 2.73 10.72
C HIS A 322 -1.08 1.55 11.68
N GLN A 323 -2.10 1.44 12.54
CA GLN A 323 -2.15 0.40 13.59
C GLN A 323 -2.66 -0.95 13.05
N GLN A 324 -3.53 -0.91 12.04
CA GLN A 324 -4.06 -2.06 11.29
C GLN A 324 -4.76 -3.10 12.17
N MET A 325 -5.31 -2.68 13.31
CA MET A 325 -6.05 -3.55 14.22
C MET A 325 -7.50 -3.69 13.80
N VAL A 326 -8.10 -4.83 14.13
CA VAL A 326 -9.52 -5.14 13.83
C VAL A 326 -10.36 -5.02 15.08
N SER A 327 -11.57 -4.47 14.96
CA SER A 327 -12.60 -4.44 16.02
C SER A 327 -13.92 -4.97 15.46
N GLU A 328 -14.77 -5.51 16.35
CA GLU A 328 -16.16 -5.85 16.04
C GLU A 328 -17.08 -4.76 16.59
N ILE A 329 -18.02 -4.27 15.77
CA ILE A 329 -18.96 -3.21 16.13
C ILE A 329 -20.40 -3.62 15.84
N SER A 330 -21.36 -3.13 16.64
CA SER A 330 -22.78 -3.27 16.36
C SER A 330 -23.20 -2.43 15.15
N ILE A 331 -24.41 -2.72 14.64
CA ILE A 331 -25.01 -1.99 13.53
C ILE A 331 -26.27 -1.31 14.05
N PRO A 332 -26.25 -0.01 14.38
CA PRO A 332 -27.47 0.69 14.75
C PRO A 332 -28.33 0.93 13.52
N ARG A 333 -29.66 1.02 13.70
CA ARG A 333 -30.56 1.49 12.64
C ARG A 333 -30.05 2.79 12.00
N PRO A 334 -29.69 2.78 10.70
CA PRO A 334 -29.18 3.97 10.01
C PRO A 334 -30.25 5.05 9.91
N VAL A 335 -29.80 6.30 9.88
CA VAL A 335 -30.65 7.48 9.74
C VAL A 335 -30.35 8.20 8.43
N ILE A 336 -31.40 8.56 7.69
CA ILE A 336 -31.28 9.44 6.53
C ILE A 336 -31.21 10.88 7.06
N SER A 337 -29.99 11.38 7.24
CA SER A 337 -29.71 12.79 7.54
C SER A 337 -28.46 13.24 6.78
N ARG A 338 -28.32 14.57 6.62
CA ARG A 338 -27.09 15.23 6.16
C ARG A 338 -26.34 15.93 7.28
N ASN A 339 -26.85 15.87 8.51
CA ASN A 339 -26.19 16.39 9.69
C ASN A 339 -25.57 15.22 10.48
N ILE A 340 -24.25 15.25 10.65
CA ILE A 340 -23.50 14.20 11.36
C ILE A 340 -24.02 14.00 12.80
N ALA A 341 -24.45 15.08 13.45
CA ALA A 341 -24.96 15.03 14.83
C ALA A 341 -26.27 14.23 14.98
N ASP A 342 -27.01 14.01 13.88
CA ASP A 342 -28.24 13.21 13.90
C ASP A 342 -27.96 11.71 13.76
N LEU A 343 -26.73 11.33 13.37
CA LEU A 343 -26.39 9.95 13.09
C LEU A 343 -26.24 9.14 14.38
N PRO A 344 -26.82 7.93 14.45
CA PRO A 344 -26.58 7.04 15.55
C PRO A 344 -25.13 6.55 15.51
N THR A 345 -24.58 6.23 16.67
CA THR A 345 -23.20 5.73 16.79
C THR A 345 -23.24 4.25 17.14
N ALA A 346 -22.49 3.43 16.39
CA ALA A 346 -22.30 2.02 16.71
C ALA A 346 -21.61 1.85 18.07
N THR A 347 -21.65 0.65 18.64
CA THR A 347 -20.96 0.30 19.89
C THR A 347 -19.90 -0.76 19.64
N THR A 348 -18.76 -0.66 20.33
CA THR A 348 -17.74 -1.70 20.30
C THR A 348 -18.23 -2.97 20.99
N LEU A 349 -18.22 -4.09 20.27
CA LEU A 349 -18.55 -5.43 20.78
C LEU A 349 -17.29 -6.20 21.16
N GLN A 350 -16.27 -6.15 20.30
CA GLN A 350 -14.92 -6.60 20.62
C GLN A 350 -13.94 -5.44 20.41
N PRO A 351 -13.11 -5.10 21.40
CA PRO A 351 -12.14 -4.02 21.25
C PRO A 351 -11.11 -4.34 20.17
N PHE A 352 -10.39 -3.32 19.72
CA PHE A 352 -9.32 -3.52 18.76
C PHE A 352 -8.29 -4.55 19.22
N ALA A 353 -7.93 -5.46 18.31
CA ALA A 353 -6.83 -6.41 18.51
C ALA A 353 -6.08 -6.63 17.20
N ASP A 354 -4.80 -6.99 17.33
CA ASP A 354 -3.99 -7.40 16.18
C ASP A 354 -4.27 -8.88 15.84
N ILE A 355 -4.97 -9.11 14.73
CA ILE A 355 -5.27 -10.46 14.24
C ILE A 355 -4.20 -11.03 13.29
N ARG A 356 -3.19 -10.23 12.93
CA ARG A 356 -2.18 -10.59 11.94
C ARG A 356 -1.15 -11.57 12.50
N GLY A 357 -1.04 -11.70 13.83
CA GLY A 357 -0.24 -12.73 14.48
C GLY A 357 1.25 -12.73 14.11
N GLY A 358 1.81 -11.58 13.74
CA GLY A 358 3.21 -11.46 13.29
C GLY A 358 3.49 -12.11 11.93
N LEU A 359 2.47 -12.34 11.11
CA LEU A 359 2.63 -12.93 9.77
C LEU A 359 3.32 -11.99 8.77
N PHE A 360 3.21 -10.69 8.99
CA PHE A 360 3.70 -9.65 8.09
C PHE A 360 4.73 -8.78 8.80
N GLY A 361 5.73 -8.31 8.04
CA GLY A 361 6.65 -7.28 8.50
C GLY A 361 5.99 -5.89 8.51
N GLU A 362 6.81 -4.85 8.59
CA GLU A 362 6.35 -3.49 8.32
C GLU A 362 5.91 -3.39 6.86
N LEU A 363 4.71 -2.84 6.63
CA LEU A 363 4.13 -2.66 5.30
C LEU A 363 3.95 -1.17 5.05
N GLU A 364 4.51 -0.66 3.95
CA GLU A 364 4.29 0.70 3.49
C GLU A 364 2.93 0.83 2.81
N ILE A 365 2.06 1.68 3.35
CA ILE A 365 0.69 1.93 2.85
C ILE A 365 -0.05 0.57 2.68
N PRO A 366 -0.35 -0.11 3.79
CA PRO A 366 -0.90 -1.46 3.79
C PRO A 366 -2.24 -1.52 3.05
N ARG A 367 -2.38 -2.56 2.23
CA ARG A 367 -3.55 -2.90 1.43
C ARG A 367 -4.21 -4.14 2.01
N GLN A 368 -5.50 -4.02 2.34
CA GLN A 368 -6.12 -4.85 3.37
C GLN A 368 -7.50 -5.33 2.93
N GLY A 369 -7.78 -6.61 3.12
CA GLY A 369 -9.11 -7.18 2.89
C GLY A 369 -9.57 -8.00 4.09
N LEU A 370 -10.89 -8.07 4.32
CA LEU A 370 -11.51 -8.88 5.36
C LEU A 370 -12.75 -9.58 4.83
N ALA A 371 -12.91 -10.86 5.16
CA ALA A 371 -14.13 -11.61 4.90
C ALA A 371 -14.44 -12.58 6.03
N TYR A 372 -15.62 -12.48 6.62
CA TYR A 372 -16.19 -13.54 7.42
C TYR A 372 -16.64 -14.66 6.49
N MET A 373 -16.26 -15.89 6.82
CA MET A 373 -16.79 -17.08 6.18
C MET A 373 -17.30 -18.05 7.25
N PRO A 374 -18.47 -18.68 7.05
CA PRO A 374 -18.89 -19.80 7.89
C PRO A 374 -17.87 -20.93 7.81
N ALA A 375 -17.92 -21.85 8.79
CA ALA A 375 -16.99 -22.98 8.86
C ALA A 375 -16.94 -23.73 7.52
N GLN A 376 -15.75 -23.80 6.91
CA GLN A 376 -15.51 -24.58 5.71
C GLN A 376 -15.05 -26.00 6.06
N ASN A 377 -14.83 -26.85 5.06
CA ASN A 377 -14.45 -28.24 5.30
C ASN A 377 -13.23 -28.35 6.22
N GLY A 378 -13.34 -29.17 7.27
CA GLY A 378 -12.30 -29.34 8.30
C GLY A 378 -12.27 -28.26 9.39
N GLN A 379 -13.07 -27.19 9.29
CA GLN A 379 -13.18 -26.14 10.31
C GLN A 379 -14.37 -26.42 11.23
N THR A 380 -14.18 -26.23 12.53
CA THR A 380 -15.26 -26.37 13.53
C THR A 380 -16.08 -25.09 13.68
N ASN A 381 -15.47 -23.93 13.47
CA ASN A 381 -16.07 -22.61 13.62
C ASN A 381 -15.76 -21.76 12.39
N GLY A 382 -16.61 -20.77 12.14
CA GLY A 382 -16.36 -19.74 11.13
C GLY A 382 -15.05 -19.00 11.40
N LYS A 383 -14.48 -18.41 10.35
CA LYS A 383 -13.18 -17.72 10.37
C LYS A 383 -13.31 -16.32 9.79
N LEU A 384 -12.44 -15.44 10.26
CA LEU A 384 -12.20 -14.15 9.65
C LEU A 384 -10.99 -14.31 8.72
N TYR A 385 -11.25 -14.46 7.43
CA TYR A 385 -10.24 -14.46 6.38
C TYR A 385 -9.78 -13.03 6.12
N PHE A 386 -8.50 -12.88 5.78
CA PHE A 386 -7.91 -11.57 5.60
C PHE A 386 -6.80 -11.56 4.56
N SER A 387 -6.47 -10.36 4.08
CA SER A 387 -5.27 -10.09 3.30
C SER A 387 -4.58 -8.84 3.82
N TRP A 388 -3.25 -8.86 3.89
CA TRP A 388 -2.41 -7.68 4.05
C TRP A 388 -1.25 -7.77 3.07
N GLY A 389 -1.09 -6.74 2.24
CA GLY A 389 0.11 -6.58 1.42
C GLY A 389 0.48 -5.12 1.29
N GLN A 390 1.56 -4.86 0.58
CA GLN A 390 2.14 -3.52 0.51
C GLN A 390 1.53 -2.74 -0.64
N HIS A 391 1.56 -1.40 -0.56
CA HIS A 391 1.17 -0.62 -1.72
C HIS A 391 2.15 -0.86 -2.86
N PHE A 392 3.45 -0.60 -2.67
CA PHE A 392 4.54 -0.93 -3.60
C PHE A 392 5.05 -2.34 -3.35
N GLU A 393 5.03 -3.17 -4.38
CA GLU A 393 5.43 -4.58 -4.31
C GLU A 393 6.78 -4.74 -4.99
N PHE A 394 7.66 -5.53 -4.38
CA PHE A 394 9.00 -5.82 -4.90
C PHE A 394 9.23 -7.33 -5.12
N SER A 395 8.32 -8.15 -4.60
CA SER A 395 8.32 -9.59 -4.77
C SER A 395 6.91 -10.12 -4.50
N ASN A 396 6.60 -11.32 -5.00
CA ASN A 396 5.31 -11.97 -4.71
C ASN A 396 5.32 -12.60 -3.30
N ALA A 397 5.18 -11.75 -2.28
CA ALA A 397 5.10 -12.15 -0.87
C ALA A 397 3.71 -12.72 -0.53
N PRO A 398 3.59 -13.66 0.43
CA PRO A 398 2.30 -14.17 0.86
C PRO A 398 1.53 -13.11 1.66
N THR A 399 0.27 -12.87 1.29
CA THR A 399 -0.57 -11.78 1.82
C THR A 399 -1.83 -12.28 2.53
N HIS A 400 -2.28 -13.52 2.28
CA HIS A 400 -3.57 -14.01 2.77
C HIS A 400 -3.47 -14.88 4.01
N GLY A 401 -4.42 -14.77 4.93
CA GLY A 401 -4.49 -15.55 6.16
C GLY A 401 -5.91 -15.70 6.68
N TRP A 402 -6.07 -16.33 7.84
CA TRP A 402 -7.30 -16.27 8.62
C TRP A 402 -7.04 -16.24 10.12
N SER A 403 -8.02 -15.73 10.86
CA SER A 403 -8.09 -15.78 12.33
C SER A 403 -9.45 -16.34 12.79
N ASN A 404 -9.52 -16.71 14.06
CA ASN A 404 -10.75 -16.98 14.79
C ASN A 404 -11.53 -15.67 15.01
N LEU A 405 -12.83 -15.78 15.23
CA LEU A 405 -13.73 -14.63 15.42
C LEU A 405 -13.55 -13.92 16.77
N THR A 406 -12.93 -14.58 17.76
CA THR A 406 -12.58 -13.96 19.04
C THR A 406 -11.26 -13.20 18.91
N LEU A 407 -11.33 -11.89 18.75
CA LEU A 407 -10.20 -11.03 18.37
C LEU A 407 -9.08 -11.03 19.42
N SER A 408 -9.41 -11.21 20.70
CA SER A 408 -8.43 -11.34 21.79
C SER A 408 -7.66 -12.67 21.79
N ASN A 409 -8.11 -13.65 21.01
CA ASN A 409 -7.45 -14.94 20.83
C ASN A 409 -7.55 -15.39 19.36
N PRO A 410 -6.86 -14.68 18.45
CA PRO A 410 -7.11 -14.79 17.03
C PRO A 410 -6.66 -16.14 16.46
N GLY A 411 -5.76 -16.88 17.11
CA GLY A 411 -5.30 -18.21 16.63
C GLY A 411 -4.91 -18.20 15.16
N THR A 412 -4.20 -17.14 14.74
CA THR A 412 -3.94 -16.77 13.36
C THR A 412 -3.18 -17.85 12.59
N ALA A 413 -3.56 -18.08 11.34
CA ALA A 413 -2.87 -18.96 10.41
C ALA A 413 -2.63 -18.27 9.06
N GLY A 414 -1.49 -18.57 8.44
CA GLY A 414 -1.03 -17.93 7.21
C GLY A 414 0.48 -17.67 7.22
N ALA A 415 1.03 -16.82 6.34
CA ALA A 415 0.35 -16.25 5.18
C ALA A 415 0.47 -17.18 3.94
N TRP A 416 -0.42 -17.03 2.98
CA TRP A 416 -0.46 -17.79 1.71
C TRP A 416 -0.43 -16.85 0.50
N LYS A 417 -0.07 -17.40 -0.66
CA LYS A 417 -0.09 -16.69 -1.95
C LYS A 417 -1.33 -17.04 -2.76
N VAL A 418 -1.74 -16.16 -3.66
CA VAL A 418 -2.89 -16.35 -4.56
C VAL A 418 -2.41 -16.71 -5.96
N GLY A 419 -2.35 -18.01 -6.25
CA GLY A 419 -1.90 -18.52 -7.54
C GLY A 419 -0.53 -17.96 -7.93
N PRO A 420 -0.25 -17.85 -9.24
CA PRO A 420 0.97 -17.22 -9.71
C PRO A 420 0.92 -15.68 -9.67
N TYR A 421 -0.20 -15.08 -9.27
CA TYR A 421 -0.49 -13.66 -9.50
C TYR A 421 0.26 -12.73 -8.54
N THR A 422 0.65 -11.57 -9.05
CA THR A 422 1.25 -10.48 -8.28
C THR A 422 0.27 -9.88 -7.28
N ASN A 423 0.81 -9.43 -6.14
CA ASN A 423 0.06 -8.72 -5.11
C ASN A 423 -0.57 -7.41 -5.62
N TYR A 424 -0.08 -6.79 -6.70
CA TYR A 424 -0.81 -5.67 -7.29
C TYR A 424 -2.25 -6.00 -7.75
N THR A 425 -2.64 -7.28 -7.75
CA THR A 425 -3.98 -7.71 -8.19
C THR A 425 -4.77 -8.52 -7.16
N THR A 426 -4.23 -8.81 -5.96
CA THR A 426 -4.82 -9.86 -5.10
C THR A 426 -5.28 -9.43 -3.70
N ASN A 427 -4.95 -8.24 -3.18
CA ASN A 427 -4.98 -7.97 -1.73
C ASN A 427 -5.66 -6.67 -1.21
N ASP A 428 -6.65 -6.08 -1.88
CA ASP A 428 -7.42 -4.93 -1.35
C ASP A 428 -8.81 -5.28 -0.82
N TYR A 429 -9.40 -6.37 -1.26
CA TYR A 429 -10.74 -6.76 -0.83
C TYR A 429 -10.89 -8.27 -0.83
N LEU A 430 -11.73 -8.74 0.10
CA LEU A 430 -12.11 -10.13 0.27
C LEU A 430 -13.62 -10.17 0.49
N PHE A 431 -14.31 -11.12 -0.13
CA PHE A 431 -15.75 -11.28 0.05
C PHE A 431 -16.22 -12.70 -0.28
N GLU A 432 -17.41 -13.04 0.19
CA GLU A 432 -18.04 -14.33 -0.12
C GLU A 432 -18.60 -14.35 -1.56
N ILE A 433 -18.22 -15.37 -2.33
CA ILE A 433 -18.91 -15.75 -3.57
C ILE A 433 -20.04 -16.73 -3.21
N PRO A 434 -21.29 -16.52 -3.68
CA PRO A 434 -22.42 -17.36 -3.33
C PRO A 434 -22.14 -18.86 -3.53
N THR A 435 -22.42 -19.66 -2.50
CA THR A 435 -22.08 -21.09 -2.47
C THR A 435 -22.61 -21.86 -3.69
N SER A 436 -23.86 -21.63 -4.11
CA SER A 436 -24.43 -22.31 -5.28
C SER A 436 -23.66 -21.97 -6.55
N TRP A 437 -23.40 -20.68 -6.78
CA TRP A 437 -22.66 -20.20 -7.94
C TRP A 437 -21.21 -20.73 -7.97
N ALA A 438 -20.50 -20.65 -6.84
CA ALA A 438 -19.13 -21.13 -6.71
C ALA A 438 -19.02 -22.66 -6.90
N ASN A 439 -20.00 -23.43 -6.43
CA ASN A 439 -20.03 -24.88 -6.65
C ASN A 439 -20.22 -25.20 -8.13
N THR A 440 -21.09 -24.46 -8.83
CA THR A 440 -21.37 -24.67 -10.25
C THR A 440 -20.18 -24.30 -11.14
N TYR A 441 -19.55 -23.16 -10.91
CA TYR A 441 -18.59 -22.60 -11.87
C TYR A 441 -17.13 -22.66 -11.42
N LEU A 442 -16.84 -22.81 -10.12
CA LEU A 442 -15.48 -22.65 -9.57
C LEU A 442 -14.94 -23.86 -8.81
N GLY A 443 -15.67 -24.98 -8.81
CA GLY A 443 -15.31 -26.15 -8.00
C GLY A 443 -15.29 -25.84 -6.50
N GLY A 444 -16.19 -24.97 -6.04
CA GLY A 444 -16.34 -24.63 -4.62
C GLY A 444 -15.36 -23.59 -4.08
N LYS A 445 -14.68 -22.82 -4.93
CA LYS A 445 -13.91 -21.64 -4.52
C LYS A 445 -14.85 -20.49 -4.18
N LYS A 446 -15.12 -20.31 -2.88
CA LYS A 446 -16.15 -19.39 -2.36
C LYS A 446 -15.60 -18.08 -1.82
N LEU A 447 -14.29 -17.89 -1.81
CA LEU A 447 -13.67 -16.65 -1.33
C LEU A 447 -13.15 -15.87 -2.55
N GLY A 448 -13.76 -14.71 -2.81
CA GLY A 448 -13.28 -13.76 -3.82
C GLY A 448 -12.21 -12.86 -3.20
N THR A 449 -11.14 -12.60 -3.94
CA THR A 449 -10.05 -11.71 -3.54
C THR A 449 -9.55 -10.93 -4.75
N GLY A 450 -9.13 -9.69 -4.57
CA GLY A 450 -8.64 -8.89 -5.67
C GLY A 450 -8.06 -7.56 -5.25
N ARG A 451 -7.64 -6.77 -6.23
CA ARG A 451 -7.12 -5.42 -6.02
C ARG A 451 -7.32 -4.54 -7.24
N PHE A 452 -7.48 -3.25 -6.98
CA PHE A 452 -7.26 -2.19 -7.93
C PHE A 452 -6.11 -1.31 -7.43
N ARG A 453 -5.17 -0.96 -8.29
CA ARG A 453 -4.12 0.01 -7.98
C ARG A 453 -4.19 1.12 -9.02
N ASP A 454 -4.15 2.36 -8.54
CA ASP A 454 -3.99 3.57 -9.35
C ASP A 454 -2.80 3.46 -10.32
N GLY A 455 -2.93 4.13 -11.46
CA GLY A 455 -2.03 3.97 -12.60
C GLY A 455 -2.28 2.68 -13.37
N ASN A 456 -1.21 2.12 -13.94
CA ASN A 456 -1.31 1.02 -14.91
C ASN A 456 -0.72 -0.31 -14.40
N TRP A 457 -0.17 -0.35 -13.18
CA TRP A 457 0.63 -1.48 -12.69
C TRP A 457 -0.18 -2.71 -12.26
N SER A 458 -1.47 -2.53 -11.94
CA SER A 458 -2.40 -3.64 -11.66
C SER A 458 -3.22 -4.06 -12.88
N GLY A 459 -2.96 -3.46 -14.03
CA GLY A 459 -3.83 -3.50 -15.20
C GLY A 459 -4.68 -2.23 -15.29
N ARG A 460 -5.63 -2.22 -16.22
CA ARG A 460 -6.50 -1.07 -16.54
C ARG A 460 -7.94 -1.29 -16.06
N GLY A 461 -8.10 -1.78 -14.83
CA GLY A 461 -9.38 -2.11 -14.21
C GLY A 461 -9.22 -3.02 -12.98
N PRO A 462 -10.28 -3.27 -12.20
CA PRO A 462 -10.19 -4.09 -10.99
C PRO A 462 -9.93 -5.57 -11.33
N ALA A 463 -9.08 -6.23 -10.55
CA ALA A 463 -8.83 -7.66 -10.67
C ALA A 463 -9.68 -8.47 -9.68
N LEU A 464 -10.04 -9.70 -10.04
CA LEU A 464 -10.78 -10.60 -9.15
C LEU A 464 -10.35 -12.05 -9.39
N PHE A 465 -10.06 -12.74 -8.30
CA PHE A 465 -9.73 -14.16 -8.26
C PHE A 465 -10.59 -14.88 -7.24
N ALA A 466 -11.02 -16.10 -7.57
CA ALA A 466 -11.65 -16.99 -6.61
C ALA A 466 -10.64 -17.99 -6.04
N ILE A 467 -10.64 -18.16 -4.72
CA ILE A 467 -9.79 -19.09 -3.97
C ILE A 467 -10.61 -19.94 -2.98
N ALA A 468 -10.02 -21.04 -2.51
CA ALA A 468 -10.52 -21.84 -1.40
C ALA A 468 -9.34 -22.35 -0.56
N PRO A 469 -8.84 -21.55 0.41
CA PRO A 469 -7.74 -21.99 1.28
C PRO A 469 -7.99 -23.37 1.90
N TRP A 470 -9.22 -23.65 2.36
CA TRP A 470 -9.59 -24.94 2.97
C TRP A 470 -9.46 -26.17 2.04
N GLN A 471 -9.37 -26.00 0.73
CA GLN A 471 -9.10 -27.08 -0.22
C GLN A 471 -7.59 -27.41 -0.34
N SER A 472 -6.71 -26.57 0.20
CA SER A 472 -5.24 -26.72 0.20
C SER A 472 -4.68 -27.08 1.58
N GLY A 473 -5.54 -27.51 2.50
CA GLY A 473 -5.22 -27.79 3.91
C GLY A 473 -6.02 -26.90 4.85
N ASN A 474 -6.09 -27.28 6.13
CA ASN A 474 -6.76 -26.47 7.15
C ASN A 474 -5.96 -26.42 8.47
N PRO A 475 -5.08 -25.43 8.65
CA PRO A 475 -4.72 -24.40 7.66
C PRO A 475 -3.86 -24.95 6.51
N PRO A 476 -3.82 -24.28 5.34
CA PRO A 476 -2.78 -24.55 4.35
C PRO A 476 -1.38 -24.32 4.96
N ALA A 477 -0.38 -25.03 4.43
CA ALA A 477 1.00 -24.85 4.85
C ALA A 477 1.45 -23.39 4.70
N ARG A 478 2.34 -22.92 5.59
CA ARG A 478 2.90 -21.56 5.52
C ARG A 478 3.54 -21.33 4.14
N ASN A 479 3.30 -20.16 3.56
CA ASN A 479 3.77 -19.76 2.24
C ASN A 479 3.23 -20.61 1.06
N ALA A 480 2.22 -21.45 1.29
CA ALA A 480 1.59 -22.21 0.21
C ALA A 480 1.02 -21.27 -0.85
N THR A 481 1.16 -21.68 -2.12
CA THR A 481 0.49 -21.02 -3.24
C THR A 481 -0.87 -21.68 -3.45
N LEU A 482 -1.93 -20.93 -3.18
CA LEU A 482 -3.30 -21.42 -3.31
C LEU A 482 -3.72 -21.44 -4.78
N PRO A 483 -4.40 -22.49 -5.25
CA PRO A 483 -5.05 -22.46 -6.57
C PRO A 483 -6.06 -21.30 -6.65
N ALA A 484 -5.94 -20.50 -7.70
CA ALA A 484 -6.78 -19.34 -7.94
C ALA A 484 -7.41 -19.42 -9.34
N THR A 485 -8.68 -19.02 -9.45
CA THR A 485 -9.38 -18.91 -10.73
C THR A 485 -9.60 -17.42 -11.05
N PRO A 486 -9.00 -16.87 -12.11
CA PRO A 486 -9.24 -15.49 -12.51
C PRO A 486 -10.68 -15.31 -13.01
N LEU A 487 -11.32 -14.24 -12.55
CA LEU A 487 -12.66 -13.81 -12.97
C LEU A 487 -12.62 -12.44 -13.64
N LEU A 488 -11.74 -11.55 -13.16
CA LEU A 488 -11.42 -10.26 -13.77
C LEU A 488 -9.91 -10.04 -13.76
N LEU A 489 -9.35 -9.61 -14.89
CA LEU A 489 -7.97 -9.12 -14.98
C LEU A 489 -7.82 -8.30 -16.26
N TYR A 490 -7.72 -6.98 -16.15
CA TYR A 490 -7.62 -6.04 -17.27
C TYR A 490 -6.18 -5.81 -17.72
N GLY A 491 -5.57 -6.91 -18.18
CA GLY A 491 -4.17 -6.98 -18.57
C GLY A 491 -3.69 -8.43 -18.61
N GLU A 492 -2.38 -8.60 -18.76
CA GLU A 492 -1.74 -9.90 -18.83
C GLU A 492 -0.69 -10.04 -17.73
N HIS A 493 -0.84 -11.11 -16.94
CA HIS A 493 0.17 -11.48 -15.96
C HIS A 493 1.28 -12.27 -16.64
N GLN A 494 2.52 -11.76 -16.56
CA GLN A 494 3.71 -12.48 -16.96
C GLN A 494 4.46 -12.99 -15.73
N ALA A 495 4.80 -14.28 -15.72
CA ALA A 495 5.54 -14.88 -14.62
C ALA A 495 6.88 -14.15 -14.41
N GLY A 496 7.17 -13.80 -13.15
CA GLY A 496 8.37 -13.05 -12.78
C GLY A 496 8.18 -11.52 -12.77
N ASN A 497 7.13 -11.01 -13.42
CA ASN A 497 6.82 -9.58 -13.38
C ASN A 497 6.01 -9.25 -12.13
N VAL A 498 6.36 -8.14 -11.47
CA VAL A 498 5.56 -7.61 -10.37
C VAL A 498 4.38 -6.80 -10.91
N GLU A 499 4.53 -6.18 -12.08
CA GLU A 499 3.48 -5.42 -12.76
C GLU A 499 2.68 -6.28 -13.74
N ILE A 500 1.42 -5.90 -13.95
CA ILE A 500 0.58 -6.44 -15.02
C ILE A 500 0.91 -5.71 -16.32
N ILE A 501 1.16 -6.49 -17.37
CA ILE A 501 1.31 -5.96 -18.72
C ILE A 501 -0.05 -5.46 -19.17
N ASN A 502 -0.15 -4.17 -19.46
CA ASN A 502 -1.41 -3.53 -19.80
C ASN A 502 -1.46 -3.17 -21.28
N HIS A 503 -2.62 -3.43 -21.89
CA HIS A 503 -2.91 -3.04 -23.27
C HIS A 503 -4.18 -2.18 -23.29
N ALA A 504 -4.17 -1.10 -24.08
CA ALA A 504 -5.30 -0.16 -24.12
C ALA A 504 -6.62 -0.82 -24.57
N ASN A 505 -6.56 -1.86 -25.40
CA ASN A 505 -7.72 -2.63 -25.85
C ASN A 505 -8.24 -3.64 -24.81
N GLN A 506 -7.54 -3.83 -23.69
CA GLN A 506 -7.95 -4.67 -22.55
C GLN A 506 -8.40 -3.82 -21.36
N ALA A 507 -8.65 -2.53 -21.53
CA ALA A 507 -9.07 -1.65 -20.45
C ALA A 507 -10.54 -1.84 -20.08
N MET A 508 -10.86 -1.60 -18.82
CA MET A 508 -12.23 -1.37 -18.38
C MET A 508 -12.77 -0.10 -19.06
N ASN A 509 -14.00 -0.14 -19.56
CA ASN A 509 -14.68 1.01 -20.15
C ASN A 509 -14.81 2.13 -19.12
N GLY A 510 -14.23 3.29 -19.41
CA GLY A 510 -14.23 4.44 -18.51
C GLY A 510 -13.14 4.39 -17.42
N PHE A 511 -12.16 3.49 -17.54
CA PHE A 511 -10.95 3.49 -16.72
C PHE A 511 -10.25 4.85 -16.76
N SER A 512 -9.80 5.31 -15.60
CA SER A 512 -8.85 6.41 -15.44
C SER A 512 -7.75 5.99 -14.47
N GLU A 513 -6.54 6.49 -14.69
CA GLU A 513 -5.37 6.18 -13.87
C GLU A 513 -5.53 6.63 -12.41
N SER A 514 -6.38 7.61 -12.12
CA SER A 514 -6.65 8.11 -10.76
C SER A 514 -7.89 7.48 -10.13
N ASP A 515 -8.50 6.47 -10.75
CA ASP A 515 -9.57 5.69 -10.10
C ASP A 515 -9.03 4.98 -8.85
N GLU A 516 -9.90 4.63 -7.91
CA GLU A 516 -9.60 3.73 -6.79
C GLU A 516 -10.83 2.86 -6.52
N TRP A 517 -10.66 1.54 -6.53
CA TRP A 517 -11.73 0.58 -6.20
C TRP A 517 -11.30 -0.28 -5.00
N SER A 518 -11.63 0.18 -3.80
CA SER A 518 -11.16 -0.37 -2.53
C SER A 518 -12.16 -1.29 -1.84
N GLY A 519 -13.44 -1.27 -2.24
CA GLY A 519 -14.48 -2.18 -1.75
C GLY A 519 -15.02 -3.06 -2.86
N ALA A 520 -15.37 -4.30 -2.53
CA ALA A 520 -16.06 -5.20 -3.46
C ALA A 520 -16.96 -6.18 -2.72
N GLU A 521 -18.15 -6.43 -3.26
CA GLU A 521 -19.11 -7.39 -2.72
C GLU A 521 -19.91 -8.10 -3.81
N TRP A 522 -20.22 -9.37 -3.59
CA TRP A 522 -21.12 -10.11 -4.47
C TRP A 522 -22.56 -9.95 -4.01
N LEU A 523 -23.28 -9.00 -4.60
CA LEU A 523 -24.66 -8.69 -4.23
C LEU A 523 -25.62 -9.76 -4.75
N THR A 524 -26.54 -10.20 -3.89
CA THR A 524 -27.64 -11.11 -4.26
C THR A 524 -28.92 -10.75 -3.53
N LYS A 525 -30.05 -10.76 -4.24
CA LYS A 525 -31.39 -10.68 -3.64
C LYS A 525 -32.39 -11.45 -4.51
N GLY A 526 -33.01 -12.49 -3.94
CA GLY A 526 -33.82 -13.41 -4.73
C GLY A 526 -33.03 -14.04 -5.86
N SER A 527 -33.51 -13.94 -7.10
CA SER A 527 -32.81 -14.40 -8.31
C SER A 527 -31.84 -13.35 -8.90
N LYS A 528 -31.80 -12.14 -8.35
CA LYS A 528 -30.96 -11.06 -8.86
C LYS A 528 -29.56 -11.11 -8.27
N ALA A 529 -28.55 -10.84 -9.09
CA ALA A 529 -27.17 -10.75 -8.64
C ALA A 529 -26.34 -9.75 -9.44
N ALA A 530 -25.27 -9.25 -8.81
CA ALA A 530 -24.20 -8.48 -9.44
C ALA A 530 -22.94 -8.58 -8.59
N LEU A 531 -21.78 -8.55 -9.23
CA LEU A 531 -20.56 -8.16 -8.52
C LEU A 531 -20.54 -6.63 -8.46
N ALA A 532 -20.39 -6.07 -7.27
CA ALA A 532 -20.28 -4.63 -7.06
C ALA A 532 -18.87 -4.27 -6.64
N PHE A 533 -18.28 -3.28 -7.30
CA PHE A 533 -17.11 -2.55 -6.80
C PHE A 533 -17.58 -1.22 -6.25
N VAL A 534 -17.01 -0.82 -5.12
CA VAL A 534 -17.29 0.43 -4.43
C VAL A 534 -15.97 1.20 -4.34
N GLY A 535 -15.98 2.46 -4.77
CA GLY A 535 -14.74 3.19 -4.92
C GLY A 535 -14.88 4.66 -5.27
N THR A 536 -13.74 5.28 -5.50
CA THR A 536 -13.62 6.68 -5.92
C THR A 536 -13.31 6.70 -7.40
N LYS A 537 -14.20 7.28 -8.20
CA LYS A 537 -14.03 7.48 -9.64
C LYS A 537 -13.37 8.84 -9.88
N ALA A 538 -12.35 8.86 -10.73
CA ALA A 538 -11.72 10.08 -11.22
C ALA A 538 -12.57 10.75 -12.31
N ASP A 539 -12.69 12.08 -12.22
CA ASP A 539 -13.39 12.93 -13.17
C ASP A 539 -12.42 13.93 -13.84
N GLY A 540 -12.74 14.27 -15.08
CA GLY A 540 -11.97 15.24 -15.87
C GLY A 540 -10.61 14.71 -16.30
N ASN A 541 -9.61 15.60 -16.31
CA ASN A 541 -8.25 15.26 -16.72
C ASN A 541 -7.52 14.54 -15.60
N THR A 542 -6.75 13.51 -15.98
CA THR A 542 -5.87 12.74 -15.09
C THR A 542 -4.40 13.09 -15.34
N TRP A 543 -3.57 13.08 -14.30
CA TRP A 543 -2.12 13.22 -14.43
C TRP A 543 -1.38 12.51 -13.29
N TYR A 544 -0.14 12.11 -13.55
CA TYR A 544 0.79 11.73 -12.49
C TYR A 544 1.57 12.97 -12.06
N GLY A 545 1.60 13.27 -10.76
CA GLY A 545 2.26 14.44 -10.22
C GLY A 545 1.71 14.88 -8.87
N PHE A 546 1.43 16.17 -8.72
CA PHE A 546 0.95 16.76 -7.47
C PHE A 546 -0.47 17.31 -7.61
N SER A 547 -1.19 17.46 -6.50
CA SER A 547 -2.61 17.87 -6.47
C SER A 547 -2.88 19.27 -7.02
N ASN A 548 -1.87 20.12 -7.12
CA ASN A 548 -1.99 21.45 -7.71
C ASN A 548 -1.86 21.46 -9.25
N GLY A 549 -1.82 20.29 -9.90
CA GLY A 549 -1.72 20.17 -11.36
C GLY A 549 -0.29 20.14 -11.90
N VAL A 550 0.73 20.18 -11.05
CA VAL A 550 2.12 19.99 -11.48
C VAL A 550 2.31 18.53 -11.91
N VAL A 551 2.65 18.31 -13.18
CA VAL A 551 2.89 16.99 -13.76
C VAL A 551 4.32 16.54 -13.45
N TYR A 552 4.46 15.32 -12.95
CA TYR A 552 5.75 14.69 -12.70
C TYR A 552 6.08 13.73 -13.86
N PRO A 553 7.26 13.86 -14.51
CA PRO A 553 7.64 12.98 -15.61
C PRO A 553 7.72 11.51 -15.21
N THR A 554 7.28 10.60 -16.08
CA THR A 554 7.22 9.15 -15.84
C THR A 554 7.92 8.32 -16.92
N ALA A 555 8.44 8.93 -17.99
CA ALA A 555 9.05 8.17 -19.09
C ALA A 555 10.46 7.71 -18.73
N GLY A 556 11.15 8.42 -17.83
CA GLY A 556 12.53 8.11 -17.44
C GLY A 556 13.55 8.52 -18.49
N ASP A 557 13.20 9.42 -19.42
CA ASP A 557 14.09 9.85 -20.48
C ASP A 557 15.27 10.68 -19.91
N PRO A 558 16.50 10.54 -20.44
CA PRO A 558 17.71 11.25 -19.94
C PRO A 558 17.67 12.80 -19.98
N GLY A 559 16.57 13.41 -20.42
CA GLY A 559 16.36 14.85 -20.46
C GLY A 559 15.11 15.33 -19.71
N GLU A 560 14.42 14.46 -18.97
CA GLU A 560 13.26 14.85 -18.17
C GLU A 560 13.68 15.82 -17.06
N VAL A 561 12.99 16.96 -16.99
CA VAL A 561 13.16 17.93 -15.90
C VAL A 561 12.15 17.63 -14.81
N TYR A 562 12.62 17.13 -13.67
CA TYR A 562 11.76 16.87 -12.52
C TYR A 562 11.36 18.19 -11.84
N PRO A 563 10.05 18.48 -11.70
CA PRO A 563 9.60 19.68 -11.03
C PRO A 563 9.92 19.60 -9.52
N PRO A 564 10.16 20.75 -8.86
CA PRO A 564 10.29 20.77 -7.40
C PRO A 564 9.00 20.30 -6.74
N VAL A 565 9.11 19.62 -5.60
CA VAL A 565 7.97 19.25 -4.75
C VAL A 565 7.27 20.55 -4.29
N PRO A 566 5.96 20.72 -4.56
CA PRO A 566 5.20 21.86 -4.07
C PRO A 566 5.17 21.91 -2.54
N ALA A 567 4.83 23.07 -1.98
CA ALA A 567 4.59 23.17 -0.55
C ALA A 567 3.28 22.46 -0.14
N PHE A 568 3.19 22.09 1.14
CA PHE A 568 1.93 21.67 1.76
C PHE A 568 0.79 22.66 1.42
N PRO A 569 -0.41 22.18 1.06
CA PRO A 569 -0.87 20.79 1.14
C PRO A 569 -0.69 19.96 -0.15
N HIS A 570 0.15 20.42 -1.09
CA HIS A 570 0.31 19.79 -2.41
C HIS A 570 1.62 19.01 -2.56
N ASP A 571 2.24 18.62 -1.45
CA ASP A 571 3.55 17.98 -1.40
C ASP A 571 3.49 16.46 -1.65
N GLU A 572 2.30 15.90 -1.83
CA GLU A 572 2.09 14.47 -2.07
C GLU A 572 2.06 14.13 -3.58
N ARG A 573 2.99 13.27 -4.01
CA ARG A 573 3.06 12.78 -5.38
C ARG A 573 2.16 11.55 -5.59
N GLY A 574 1.51 11.44 -6.74
CA GLY A 574 0.72 10.27 -7.11
C GLY A 574 -0.11 10.53 -8.36
N TRP A 575 -1.07 9.66 -8.64
CA TRP A 575 -2.11 9.94 -9.62
C TRP A 575 -3.15 10.90 -9.05
N TRP A 576 -3.48 11.90 -9.85
CA TRP A 576 -4.47 12.93 -9.53
C TRP A 576 -5.43 13.12 -10.70
N SER A 577 -6.59 13.66 -10.38
CA SER A 577 -7.63 14.02 -11.34
C SER A 577 -8.20 15.39 -11.03
N SER A 578 -8.99 15.94 -11.96
CA SER A 578 -9.56 17.28 -11.81
C SER A 578 -10.60 17.33 -10.70
N ASP A 579 -11.35 16.25 -10.52
CA ASP A 579 -12.30 16.04 -9.45
C ASP A 579 -12.50 14.53 -9.23
N ILE A 580 -13.19 14.15 -8.16
CA ILE A 580 -13.53 12.76 -7.85
C ILE A 580 -14.97 12.63 -7.33
N HIS A 581 -15.55 11.45 -7.53
CA HIS A 581 -16.80 11.08 -6.87
C HIS A 581 -16.82 9.63 -6.37
N GLY A 582 -17.60 9.37 -5.34
CA GLY A 582 -17.92 8.02 -4.88
C GLY A 582 -18.90 7.33 -5.83
N GLU A 583 -18.58 6.11 -6.23
CA GLU A 583 -19.36 5.32 -7.19
C GLU A 583 -19.51 3.85 -6.74
N ILE A 584 -20.67 3.27 -7.05
CA ILE A 584 -20.88 1.81 -7.07
C ILE A 584 -20.96 1.36 -8.52
N MET A 585 -20.07 0.45 -8.91
CA MET A 585 -19.95 -0.09 -10.26
C MET A 585 -20.39 -1.56 -10.27
N LEU A 586 -21.28 -1.94 -11.19
CA LEU A 586 -21.88 -3.28 -11.23
C LEU A 586 -21.46 -4.09 -12.45
N TYR A 587 -21.11 -5.36 -12.20
CA TYR A 587 -20.71 -6.37 -13.17
C TYR A 587 -21.71 -7.52 -13.24
N ASP A 588 -21.91 -8.05 -14.45
CA ASP A 588 -22.82 -9.17 -14.67
C ASP A 588 -22.14 -10.49 -14.26
N VAL A 589 -22.71 -11.16 -13.28
CA VAL A 589 -22.16 -12.43 -12.77
C VAL A 589 -22.24 -13.56 -13.79
N ASN A 590 -23.07 -13.44 -14.83
CA ASN A 590 -23.10 -14.39 -15.94
C ASN A 590 -21.88 -14.22 -16.84
N ASP A 591 -21.32 -13.01 -16.96
CA ASP A 591 -20.06 -12.80 -17.68
C ASP A 591 -18.89 -13.42 -16.91
N LEU A 592 -18.90 -13.32 -15.58
CA LEU A 592 -17.92 -14.01 -14.73
C LEU A 592 -18.05 -15.53 -14.83
N ALA A 593 -19.27 -16.05 -15.02
CA ALA A 593 -19.49 -17.49 -15.24
C ALA A 593 -18.90 -17.91 -16.58
N ALA A 594 -19.08 -17.09 -17.63
CA ALA A 594 -18.48 -17.32 -18.94
C ALA A 594 -16.94 -17.31 -18.88
N VAL A 595 -16.33 -16.45 -18.06
CA VAL A 595 -14.88 -16.46 -17.80
C VAL A 595 -14.46 -17.75 -17.08
N ALA A 596 -15.16 -18.14 -16.01
CA ALA A 596 -14.88 -19.38 -15.28
C ALA A 596 -14.98 -20.64 -16.18
N GLN A 597 -15.83 -20.59 -17.21
CA GLN A 597 -16.02 -21.65 -18.21
C GLN A 597 -15.04 -21.55 -19.40
N GLY A 598 -14.19 -20.52 -19.46
CA GLY A 598 -13.25 -20.31 -20.56
C GLY A 598 -13.88 -19.84 -21.87
N THR A 599 -15.13 -19.35 -21.83
CA THR A 599 -15.84 -18.80 -23.01
C THR A 599 -15.73 -17.28 -23.13
N LYS A 600 -15.19 -16.63 -22.09
CA LYS A 600 -14.74 -15.25 -22.09
C LYS A 600 -13.35 -15.14 -21.48
N LEU A 601 -12.57 -14.16 -21.91
CA LEU A 601 -11.29 -13.82 -21.29
C LEU A 601 -11.51 -12.91 -20.07
N PRO A 602 -10.61 -12.92 -19.07
CA PRO A 602 -10.79 -12.14 -17.83
C PRO A 602 -10.89 -10.61 -17.99
N TYR A 603 -10.46 -10.03 -19.11
CA TYR A 603 -10.61 -8.58 -19.39
C TYR A 603 -11.91 -8.24 -20.15
N GLU A 604 -12.65 -9.24 -20.63
CA GLU A 604 -13.85 -9.02 -21.45
C GLU A 604 -15.11 -8.62 -20.68
N PRO A 605 -15.36 -9.09 -19.43
CA PRO A 605 -16.46 -8.54 -18.64
C PRO A 605 -16.29 -7.03 -18.49
N GLN A 606 -17.37 -6.29 -18.60
CA GLN A 606 -17.38 -4.84 -18.48
C GLN A 606 -18.48 -4.43 -17.50
N PRO A 607 -18.30 -3.31 -16.78
CA PRO A 607 -19.35 -2.82 -15.91
C PRO A 607 -20.56 -2.41 -16.75
N TYR A 608 -21.75 -2.83 -16.34
CA TYR A 608 -22.98 -2.51 -17.06
C TYR A 608 -23.77 -1.36 -16.44
N ALA A 609 -23.50 -1.03 -15.19
CA ALA A 609 -24.12 0.07 -14.48
C ALA A 609 -23.12 0.73 -13.53
N ARG A 610 -23.29 2.04 -13.36
CA ARG A 610 -22.50 2.91 -12.51
C ARG A 610 -23.45 3.82 -11.74
N ILE A 611 -23.27 3.92 -10.43
CA ILE A 611 -24.18 4.64 -9.53
C ILE A 611 -23.34 5.64 -8.76
N ASN A 612 -23.45 6.92 -9.13
CA ASN A 612 -22.84 8.00 -8.37
C ASN A 612 -23.58 8.15 -7.02
N ILE A 613 -22.83 8.06 -5.93
CA ILE A 613 -23.36 8.15 -4.56
C ILE A 613 -22.93 9.40 -3.80
N ASN A 614 -22.27 10.39 -4.44
CA ASN A 614 -21.86 11.65 -3.78
C ASN A 614 -23.04 12.36 -3.11
N GLN A 615 -24.24 12.22 -3.67
CA GLN A 615 -25.48 12.76 -3.09
C GLN A 615 -25.87 12.13 -1.73
N TYR A 616 -25.12 11.16 -1.22
CA TYR A 616 -25.31 10.57 0.10
C TYR A 616 -24.12 10.77 1.04
N LEU A 617 -22.94 11.14 0.51
CA LEU A 617 -21.69 11.33 1.25
C LEU A 617 -21.64 12.67 2.00
N PHE A 618 -21.02 12.70 3.18
CA PHE A 618 -20.93 13.87 4.07
C PHE A 618 -19.76 14.79 3.71
N ASP A 619 -18.68 14.23 3.22
CA ASP A 619 -17.43 14.90 2.88
C ASP A 619 -16.86 14.35 1.55
N PRO A 620 -17.62 14.38 0.43
CA PRO A 620 -17.11 13.90 -0.85
C PRO A 620 -16.00 14.80 -1.39
N GLY A 621 -15.11 14.24 -2.21
CA GLY A 621 -14.09 15.01 -2.91
C GLY A 621 -12.71 14.94 -2.25
N PHE A 622 -11.81 15.79 -2.75
CA PHE A 622 -10.48 15.95 -2.19
C PHE A 622 -10.49 16.88 -0.97
N ASP A 623 -9.67 16.54 0.03
CA ASP A 623 -9.22 17.49 1.05
C ASP A 623 -7.70 17.39 1.17
N TYR A 624 -7.01 18.33 0.53
CA TYR A 624 -5.55 18.32 0.49
C TYR A 624 -4.93 18.55 1.88
N GLY A 625 -5.58 19.34 2.74
CA GLY A 625 -5.06 19.64 4.08
C GLY A 625 -5.03 18.41 5.00
N ARG A 626 -5.95 17.48 4.77
CA ARG A 626 -6.03 16.17 5.46
C ARG A 626 -5.44 15.01 4.64
N TYR A 627 -4.82 15.27 3.48
CA TYR A 627 -4.39 14.23 2.54
C TYR A 627 -5.50 13.25 2.12
N LYS A 628 -6.75 13.71 2.11
CA LYS A 628 -7.89 12.92 1.66
C LYS A 628 -7.92 12.87 0.13
N LYS A 629 -7.47 11.73 -0.40
CA LYS A 629 -7.44 11.42 -1.84
C LYS A 629 -8.60 10.57 -2.33
N GLN A 630 -9.31 9.94 -1.42
CA GLN A 630 -10.33 8.93 -1.70
C GLN A 630 -11.57 9.23 -0.86
N SER A 631 -12.75 9.13 -1.48
CA SER A 631 -14.02 9.31 -0.77
C SER A 631 -14.50 8.01 -0.13
N LEU A 632 -14.34 6.88 -0.83
CA LEU A 632 -14.86 5.57 -0.40
C LEU A 632 -13.75 4.57 -0.05
N GLY A 633 -14.12 3.65 0.82
CA GLY A 633 -13.29 2.54 1.28
C GLY A 633 -14.01 1.19 1.16
N ALA A 634 -13.90 0.40 2.21
CA ALA A 634 -14.44 -0.95 2.34
C ALA A 634 -15.95 -1.03 2.09
N ALA A 635 -16.38 -2.22 1.68
CA ALA A 635 -17.77 -2.62 1.63
C ALA A 635 -17.98 -3.92 2.43
N ALA A 636 -19.19 -4.11 2.96
CA ALA A 636 -19.63 -5.35 3.58
C ALA A 636 -21.09 -5.66 3.20
N PHE A 637 -21.46 -6.92 3.07
CA PHE A 637 -22.83 -7.28 2.65
C PHE A 637 -23.55 -8.27 3.59
N ASP A 638 -24.69 -7.86 4.13
CA ASP A 638 -25.69 -8.78 4.70
C ASP A 638 -26.50 -9.38 3.55
N ARG A 639 -26.09 -10.57 3.13
CA ARG A 639 -26.75 -11.33 2.06
C ARG A 639 -28.19 -11.72 2.38
N GLU A 640 -28.50 -11.99 3.64
CA GLU A 640 -29.83 -12.48 4.04
C GLU A 640 -30.87 -11.36 3.89
N ARG A 641 -30.54 -10.17 4.38
CA ARG A 641 -31.46 -9.01 4.34
C ARG A 641 -31.26 -8.14 3.11
N GLY A 642 -30.12 -8.24 2.45
CA GLY A 642 -29.76 -7.43 1.29
C GLY A 642 -29.25 -6.04 1.69
N TYR A 643 -28.49 -5.92 2.77
CA TYR A 643 -27.90 -4.63 3.16
C TYR A 643 -26.43 -4.55 2.76
N LEU A 644 -26.09 -3.53 1.98
CA LEU A 644 -24.73 -3.17 1.62
C LEU A 644 -24.27 -2.02 2.52
N TYR A 645 -23.21 -2.26 3.26
CA TYR A 645 -22.54 -1.28 4.11
C TYR A 645 -21.33 -0.72 3.33
N VAL A 646 -21.23 0.60 3.21
CA VAL A 646 -20.16 1.30 2.48
C VAL A 646 -19.49 2.31 3.39
N PHE A 647 -18.18 2.24 3.50
CA PHE A 647 -17.40 3.16 4.34
C PHE A 647 -17.03 4.41 3.53
N GLU A 648 -17.51 5.57 3.96
CA GLU A 648 -17.02 6.88 3.51
C GLU A 648 -15.84 7.28 4.40
N ARG A 649 -14.67 7.45 3.81
CA ARG A 649 -13.43 7.67 4.55
C ARG A 649 -13.34 9.11 5.05
N MET A 650 -12.82 9.27 6.27
CA MET A 650 -12.49 10.58 6.86
C MET A 650 -13.64 11.59 6.83
N ALA A 651 -14.88 11.12 6.97
CA ALA A 651 -16.09 11.93 6.81
C ALA A 651 -16.68 12.43 8.13
N ASP A 652 -16.28 11.83 9.25
CA ASP A 652 -16.69 12.25 10.59
C ASP A 652 -15.66 13.21 11.22
N GLU A 653 -16.05 13.81 12.34
CA GLU A 653 -15.16 14.47 13.28
C GLU A 653 -14.02 13.50 13.69
N ASP A 654 -12.80 14.04 13.82
CA ASP A 654 -11.56 13.28 14.04
C ASP A 654 -11.16 12.35 12.88
N GLU A 655 -11.62 12.60 11.64
CA GLU A 655 -11.18 11.85 10.44
C GLU A 655 -11.56 10.36 10.47
N LYS A 656 -12.63 10.00 11.20
CA LYS A 656 -13.20 8.64 11.18
C LYS A 656 -14.05 8.43 9.93
N SER A 657 -14.25 7.17 9.58
CA SER A 657 -15.21 6.83 8.52
C SER A 657 -16.66 6.92 9.01
N ILE A 658 -17.56 7.24 8.10
CA ILE A 658 -19.02 7.08 8.27
C ILE A 658 -19.45 5.85 7.48
N VAL A 659 -20.38 5.05 8.03
CA VAL A 659 -20.90 3.86 7.33
C VAL A 659 -22.26 4.17 6.74
N HIS A 660 -22.35 4.13 5.42
CA HIS A 660 -23.58 4.25 4.65
C HIS A 660 -24.22 2.88 4.47
N VAL A 661 -25.55 2.84 4.52
CA VAL A 661 -26.32 1.61 4.34
C VAL A 661 -27.21 1.73 3.11
N PHE A 662 -27.12 0.76 2.23
CA PHE A 662 -28.00 0.59 1.07
C PHE A 662 -28.75 -0.73 1.16
N GLU A 663 -29.98 -0.77 0.69
CA GLU A 663 -30.79 -1.97 0.56
C GLU A 663 -30.82 -2.41 -0.91
N VAL A 664 -30.56 -3.70 -1.15
CA VAL A 664 -30.66 -4.38 -2.44
C VAL A 664 -32.01 -5.11 -2.51
N LYS A 665 -32.80 -4.82 -3.55
CA LYS A 665 -34.18 -5.29 -3.71
C LYS A 665 -34.42 -6.42 -4.72
#